data_AF-A0AA96GNM0-F1
#
_entry.id   AF-A0AA96GNM0-F1
#
_cell.length_a   1.000
_cell.length_b   1.000
_cell.length_c   1.000
_cell.angle_alpha   90.00
_cell.angle_beta   90.00
_cell.angle_gamma   90.00
#
_symmetry.space_group_name_H-M   'P 1'
#
loop_
_entity.id
_entity.type
_entity.pdbx_description
1 polymer ?
#
loop_
_entity_poly.entity_id
_entity_poly.type
_entity_poly.pdbx_seq_one_letter_code
_entity_poly.pdbx_strand_id
1 'polypeptide(L)'
;MSTNFHLAPPPKTVDGLVAVPIDIQTIDAVFVFDGATASATADATITYTVGPTAGNPIFDLRQDITTAWLDGVLFPPVQLAHHSFGTGPFTDLRIVQSVQNAGSVHTLRVQYPLTTPNSQLGGSYLPVFEWSSGPKLRFVFGLSDLNRARYTEAWLPANLIFDQFALSLEIQLVNTVAAHSVITNGLVTIVGANHWRLNFPARFTALSPLLEIHASENLELQIDTTVLPVSGKNVTLEAWKPVASAVNLIAQLNTLKTLLAENENAYGPYLHGNRFVAFFNGSGGMEYEGGTTTSTSALLHETFHSWYARGIKPAAQADGWWDEGFTSFHDDGADDALPFDFTTVPVILCSRDPWQRHTPTNSYSDGSRFWRGMAAMLGVAQLNALMKDIYVAHQGKPLSTGMIEEFLLCKSGNAQVVDAFHRFVYGLDNPSPAPDLWLRDDPADPGADIWGGAFWNSPDLWIRNAEDGGTTHQSPEYGQDNWFHARVRNKASAGAAQHFVVTFHAKGFAGTQFQYPGDFLPCIAARAEFDLAPGTTRIVTARWPRALVPGEGTHTCLLASVISRFDNPVPSRHVWEHNNLAQKNLTVVDLHPNTYLILPVVIANWDVRYKRKFLLEVIRVHDSAPFTASLIHTMPEIFRDARVKPKPFTPFVSQPGHTPEKVVLECGGHISGAKYASRNRNITSATPDLIQARFPQSWEAGFPTKGAARLAFDLPPFNQMMVGLKISVSRDAKPGQVIRLHFVQRSLAAKRIVGGIAVQINVAKPLEKTG
;
A
#
# COMPACT_ATOMS: atom_id res chain seq x y z
N MET A 1 9.13 -7.93 -14.38
CA MET A 1 9.04 -7.29 -13.05
C MET A 1 7.56 -7.21 -12.68
N SER A 2 7.20 -6.86 -11.44
CA SER A 2 5.80 -6.52 -11.15
C SER A 2 5.48 -5.20 -11.82
N THR A 3 4.51 -5.18 -12.73
CA THR A 3 4.05 -3.96 -13.43
C THR A 3 3.40 -2.99 -12.44
N ASN A 4 3.49 -1.68 -12.68
CA ASN A 4 2.87 -0.66 -11.82
C ASN A 4 1.48 -0.19 -12.30
N PHE A 5 0.75 -1.00 -13.09
CA PHE A 5 -0.55 -0.62 -13.66
C PHE A 5 -1.62 -0.18 -12.63
N HIS A 6 -1.54 -0.65 -11.39
CA HIS A 6 -2.44 -0.21 -10.31
C HIS A 6 -2.26 1.27 -9.92
N LEU A 7 -1.16 1.90 -10.34
CA LEU A 7 -0.85 3.32 -10.17
C LEU A 7 -0.97 4.12 -11.47
N ALA A 8 -1.22 3.44 -12.60
CA ALA A 8 -1.33 4.09 -13.89
C ALA A 8 -2.63 4.89 -14.00
N PRO A 9 -2.65 5.98 -14.78
CA PRO A 9 -3.90 6.65 -15.14
C PRO A 9 -4.89 5.66 -15.76
N PRO A 10 -6.20 5.79 -15.50
CA PRO A 10 -7.20 4.96 -16.15
C PRO A 10 -7.21 5.22 -17.66
N PRO A 11 -7.62 4.22 -18.48
CA PRO A 11 -7.85 4.43 -19.90
C PRO A 11 -8.76 5.64 -20.18
N LYS A 12 -8.44 6.41 -21.22
CA LYS A 12 -9.17 7.62 -21.59
C LYS A 12 -9.37 7.68 -23.09
N THR A 13 -10.57 8.00 -23.54
CA THR A 13 -10.80 8.30 -24.97
C THR A 13 -10.35 9.73 -25.27
N VAL A 14 -9.44 9.89 -26.22
CA VAL A 14 -8.90 11.18 -26.67
C VAL A 14 -8.88 11.17 -28.20
N ASP A 15 -9.52 12.16 -28.84
CA ASP A 15 -9.62 12.26 -30.30
C ASP A 15 -10.14 10.98 -31.00
N GLY A 16 -11.04 10.25 -30.34
CA GLY A 16 -11.60 8.98 -30.82
C GLY A 16 -10.70 7.75 -30.63
N LEU A 17 -9.52 7.91 -30.02
CA LEU A 17 -8.58 6.83 -29.69
C LEU A 17 -8.77 6.40 -28.24
N VAL A 18 -8.79 5.10 -27.98
CA VAL A 18 -8.88 4.56 -26.61
C VAL A 18 -7.48 4.49 -26.04
N ALA A 19 -7.01 5.58 -25.46
CA ALA A 19 -5.66 5.68 -24.93
C ALA A 19 -5.51 4.80 -23.67
N VAL A 20 -4.52 3.89 -23.67
CA VAL A 20 -4.28 2.93 -22.58
C VAL A 20 -2.84 3.00 -22.06
N PRO A 21 -2.63 2.82 -20.75
CA PRO A 21 -1.29 2.83 -20.17
C PRO A 21 -0.48 1.59 -20.62
N ILE A 22 0.84 1.75 -20.65
CA ILE A 22 1.82 0.70 -20.88
C ILE A 22 2.81 0.62 -19.71
N ASP A 23 3.58 -0.47 -19.67
CA ASP A 23 4.69 -0.69 -18.74
C ASP A 23 5.95 -0.91 -19.60
N ILE A 24 6.80 0.13 -19.70
CA ILE A 24 8.04 0.08 -20.46
C ILE A 24 9.01 -0.82 -19.69
N GLN A 25 9.47 -1.90 -20.30
CA GLN A 25 10.45 -2.80 -19.70
C GLN A 25 11.87 -2.26 -19.89
N THR A 26 12.19 -1.83 -21.12
CA THR A 26 13.51 -1.34 -21.51
C THR A 26 13.40 -0.14 -22.43
N ILE A 27 14.36 0.76 -22.29
CA ILE A 27 14.70 1.80 -23.25
C ILE A 27 16.14 1.56 -23.69
N ASP A 28 16.34 1.33 -24.98
CA ASP A 28 17.65 1.14 -25.60
C ASP A 28 17.87 2.26 -26.61
N ALA A 29 18.85 3.13 -26.38
CA ALA A 29 19.05 4.33 -27.18
C ALA A 29 20.51 4.61 -27.53
N VAL A 30 20.71 5.26 -28.67
CA VAL A 30 22.00 5.77 -29.14
C VAL A 30 21.87 7.25 -29.46
N PHE A 31 22.71 8.07 -28.84
CA PHE A 31 22.88 9.48 -29.15
C PHE A 31 24.20 9.71 -29.88
N VAL A 32 24.13 10.33 -31.05
CA VAL A 32 25.31 10.72 -31.83
C VAL A 32 25.34 12.23 -31.97
N PHE A 33 26.41 12.85 -31.46
CA PHE A 33 26.68 14.28 -31.50
C PHE A 33 27.81 14.56 -32.49
N ASP A 34 27.58 15.42 -33.48
CA ASP A 34 28.57 15.76 -34.51
C ASP A 34 29.09 17.19 -34.33
N GLY A 35 30.37 17.30 -33.96
CA GLY A 35 31.03 18.59 -33.75
C GLY A 35 31.32 19.38 -35.03
N ALA A 36 31.36 18.75 -36.20
CA ALA A 36 31.58 19.45 -37.47
C ALA A 36 30.33 20.22 -37.93
N THR A 37 29.15 19.64 -37.70
CA THR A 37 27.85 20.22 -38.09
C THR A 37 27.09 20.85 -36.93
N ALA A 38 27.60 20.73 -35.70
CA ALA A 38 26.93 21.15 -34.47
C ALA A 38 25.51 20.56 -34.33
N SER A 39 25.32 19.32 -34.80
CA SER A 39 24.03 18.63 -34.81
C SER A 39 24.06 17.35 -33.98
N ALA A 40 22.90 16.82 -33.63
CA ALA A 40 22.81 15.55 -32.94
C ALA A 40 21.57 14.74 -33.36
N THR A 41 21.69 13.43 -33.28
CA THR A 41 20.63 12.48 -33.65
C THR A 41 20.46 11.43 -32.57
N ALA A 42 19.25 10.91 -32.46
CA ALA A 42 18.89 9.83 -31.56
C ALA A 42 18.18 8.69 -32.31
N ASP A 43 18.49 7.47 -31.90
CA ASP A 43 17.81 6.25 -32.28
C ASP A 43 17.44 5.52 -30.99
N ALA A 44 16.15 5.44 -30.68
CA ALA A 44 15.67 4.89 -29.41
C ALA A 44 14.60 3.83 -29.66
N THR A 45 14.71 2.72 -28.94
CA THR A 45 13.73 1.63 -28.94
C THR A 45 13.20 1.44 -27.53
N ILE A 46 11.88 1.41 -27.38
CA ILE A 46 11.23 0.97 -26.16
C ILE A 46 10.62 -0.42 -26.37
N THR A 47 10.79 -1.30 -25.37
CA THR A 47 10.03 -2.55 -25.26
C THR A 47 8.98 -2.37 -24.16
N TYR A 48 7.71 -2.62 -24.45
CA TYR A 48 6.63 -2.35 -23.50
C TYR A 48 5.55 -3.43 -23.50
N THR A 49 4.87 -3.56 -22.37
CA THR A 49 3.67 -4.38 -22.21
C THR A 49 2.43 -3.49 -22.15
N VAL A 50 1.36 -3.83 -22.86
CA VAL A 50 0.08 -3.14 -22.78
C VAL A 50 -0.63 -3.48 -21.48
N GLY A 51 -1.29 -2.49 -20.86
CA GLY A 51 -2.06 -2.66 -19.65
C GLY A 51 -3.19 -3.68 -19.73
N PRO A 52 -3.97 -3.82 -18.63
CA PRO A 52 -5.05 -4.81 -18.54
C PRO A 52 -6.22 -4.53 -19.50
N THR A 53 -6.23 -3.39 -20.18
CA THR A 53 -7.24 -2.98 -21.16
C THR A 53 -6.60 -2.85 -22.54
N ALA A 54 -7.19 -3.47 -23.55
CA ALA A 54 -6.79 -3.30 -24.93
C ALA A 54 -7.10 -1.88 -25.43
N GLY A 55 -6.25 -1.32 -26.28
CA GLY A 55 -6.41 0.04 -26.79
C GLY A 55 -5.17 0.57 -27.49
N ASN A 56 -5.04 1.89 -27.55
CA ASN A 56 -3.93 2.63 -28.15
C ASN A 56 -2.89 3.01 -27.08
N PRO A 57 -1.68 2.44 -27.09
CA PRO A 57 -0.62 2.75 -26.11
C PRO A 57 -0.30 4.23 -25.96
N ILE A 58 -0.08 4.67 -24.71
CA ILE A 58 0.37 6.03 -24.38
C ILE A 58 1.87 6.00 -24.03
N PHE A 59 2.62 6.98 -24.55
CA PHE A 59 3.99 7.29 -24.12
C PHE A 59 4.24 8.79 -24.34
N ASP A 60 5.46 9.27 -24.08
CA ASP A 60 5.83 10.65 -24.35
C ASP A 60 7.27 10.76 -24.90
N LEU A 61 7.49 11.77 -25.73
CA LEU A 61 8.78 12.18 -26.29
C LEU A 61 8.66 13.62 -26.80
N ARG A 62 9.49 14.54 -26.31
CA ARG A 62 9.46 15.98 -26.65
C ARG A 62 10.41 16.39 -27.76
N GLN A 63 10.75 15.44 -28.61
CA GLN A 63 11.49 15.62 -29.87
C GLN A 63 10.57 15.28 -31.04
N ASP A 64 10.87 15.83 -32.23
CA ASP A 64 10.10 15.55 -33.45
C ASP A 64 10.55 14.24 -34.10
N ILE A 65 9.66 13.24 -34.12
CA ILE A 65 9.92 11.91 -34.68
C ILE A 65 9.98 12.01 -36.20
N THR A 66 11.11 11.62 -36.80
CA THR A 66 11.30 11.62 -38.25
C THR A 66 10.98 10.26 -38.87
N THR A 67 11.33 9.17 -38.19
CA THR A 67 11.05 7.79 -38.63
C THR A 67 10.67 6.93 -37.44
N ALA A 68 9.74 5.99 -37.63
CA ALA A 68 9.33 5.07 -36.58
C ALA A 68 9.09 3.66 -37.12
N TRP A 69 9.22 2.66 -36.24
CA TRP A 69 8.87 1.28 -36.49
C TRP A 69 8.12 0.71 -35.30
N LEU A 70 7.01 0.02 -35.57
CA LEU A 70 6.25 -0.76 -34.59
C LEU A 70 6.45 -2.23 -34.92
N ASP A 71 7.01 -3.00 -33.99
CA ASP A 71 7.33 -4.42 -34.15
C ASP A 71 8.17 -4.70 -35.41
N GLY A 72 9.14 -3.81 -35.67
CA GLY A 72 10.04 -3.88 -36.83
C GLY A 72 9.42 -3.45 -38.16
N VAL A 73 8.13 -3.12 -38.19
CA VAL A 73 7.43 -2.63 -39.39
C VAL A 73 7.41 -1.10 -39.40
N LEU A 74 7.70 -0.48 -40.55
CA LEU A 74 7.66 0.98 -40.69
C LEU A 74 6.30 1.53 -40.25
N PHE A 75 6.32 2.51 -39.37
CA PHE A 75 5.13 3.11 -38.77
C PHE A 75 5.09 4.62 -39.04
N PRO A 76 3.99 5.18 -39.55
CA PRO A 76 3.91 6.61 -39.87
C PRO A 76 4.12 7.50 -38.63
N PRO A 77 5.08 8.44 -38.60
CA PRO A 77 5.27 9.34 -37.45
C PRO A 77 4.04 10.16 -37.06
N VAL A 78 3.18 10.49 -38.03
CA VAL A 78 1.90 11.18 -37.77
C VAL A 78 0.95 10.36 -36.88
N GLN A 79 1.08 9.03 -36.87
CA GLN A 79 0.33 8.11 -36.00
C GLN A 79 0.96 7.98 -34.60
N LEU A 80 1.96 8.80 -34.29
CA LEU A 80 2.59 8.96 -32.97
C LEU A 80 2.46 10.41 -32.45
N ALA A 81 1.50 11.18 -32.96
CA ALA A 81 1.31 12.57 -32.62
C ALA A 81 0.93 12.77 -31.14
N HIS A 82 1.18 13.98 -30.64
CA HIS A 82 0.70 14.41 -29.32
C HIS A 82 -0.82 14.66 -29.35
N HIS A 83 -1.50 14.18 -28.33
CA HIS A 83 -2.93 14.33 -28.08
C HIS A 83 -3.15 14.96 -26.71
N SER A 84 -4.15 15.84 -26.57
CA SER A 84 -4.39 16.61 -25.34
C SER A 84 -5.08 15.76 -24.26
N PHE A 85 -4.39 15.50 -23.15
CA PHE A 85 -4.96 14.80 -21.99
C PHE A 85 -5.49 15.74 -20.91
N GLY A 86 -4.94 16.96 -20.81
CA GLY A 86 -5.38 17.99 -19.88
C GLY A 86 -5.69 19.33 -20.57
N THR A 87 -6.12 20.32 -19.79
CA THR A 87 -6.50 21.65 -20.29
C THR A 87 -5.34 22.65 -20.31
N GLY A 88 -4.19 22.32 -19.70
CA GLY A 88 -3.00 23.16 -19.65
C GLY A 88 -1.97 22.84 -20.74
N PRO A 89 -1.03 23.76 -21.03
CA PRO A 89 0.05 23.50 -21.98
C PRO A 89 0.95 22.35 -21.48
N PHE A 90 1.50 21.57 -22.40
CA PHE A 90 2.39 20.44 -22.12
C PHE A 90 1.76 19.33 -21.25
N THR A 91 0.42 19.22 -21.31
CA THR A 91 -0.33 18.07 -20.74
C THR A 91 -0.70 17.05 -21.81
N ASP A 92 -0.29 17.29 -23.05
CA ASP A 92 -0.41 16.35 -24.15
C ASP A 92 0.58 15.18 -24.03
N LEU A 93 0.22 14.02 -24.58
CA LEU A 93 1.05 12.80 -24.62
C LEU A 93 0.97 12.20 -26.02
N ARG A 94 1.95 11.38 -26.40
CA ARG A 94 1.91 10.66 -27.67
C ARG A 94 1.06 9.41 -27.54
N ILE A 95 0.26 9.13 -28.57
CA ILE A 95 -0.51 7.90 -28.68
C ILE A 95 0.03 7.08 -29.85
N VAL A 96 0.27 5.80 -29.64
CA VAL A 96 0.48 4.84 -30.74
C VAL A 96 -0.88 4.54 -31.34
N GLN A 97 -1.20 5.08 -32.52
CA GLN A 97 -2.48 4.88 -33.21
C GLN A 97 -2.61 3.48 -33.84
N SER A 98 -2.35 2.45 -33.04
CA SER A 98 -2.59 1.04 -33.31
C SER A 98 -3.29 0.44 -32.11
N VAL A 99 -4.43 -0.23 -32.32
CA VAL A 99 -5.11 -0.96 -31.25
C VAL A 99 -4.31 -2.22 -30.95
N GLN A 100 -3.92 -2.40 -29.70
CA GLN A 100 -3.13 -3.53 -29.21
C GLN A 100 -3.88 -4.26 -28.10
N ASN A 101 -3.65 -5.57 -28.00
CA ASN A 101 -4.35 -6.42 -27.05
C ASN A 101 -3.87 -6.19 -25.62
N ALA A 102 -4.74 -6.42 -24.64
CA ALA A 102 -4.35 -6.36 -23.24
C ALA A 102 -3.22 -7.37 -22.95
N GLY A 103 -2.17 -6.93 -22.24
CA GLY A 103 -1.02 -7.77 -21.89
C GLY A 103 -0.10 -8.17 -23.04
N SER A 104 -0.30 -7.68 -24.27
CA SER A 104 0.65 -7.95 -25.37
C SER A 104 1.93 -7.13 -25.20
N VAL A 105 3.03 -7.69 -25.72
CA VAL A 105 4.36 -7.07 -25.69
C VAL A 105 4.72 -6.57 -27.08
N HIS A 106 5.23 -5.35 -27.16
CA HIS A 106 5.55 -4.68 -28.41
C HIS A 106 6.89 -3.93 -28.32
N THR A 107 7.43 -3.59 -29.48
CA THR A 107 8.60 -2.73 -29.61
C THR A 107 8.26 -1.50 -30.45
N LEU A 108 8.62 -0.31 -29.96
CA LEU A 108 8.54 0.94 -30.72
C LEU A 108 9.94 1.52 -30.86
N ARG A 109 10.46 1.57 -32.08
CA ARG A 109 11.72 2.23 -32.41
C ARG A 109 11.43 3.57 -33.09
N VAL A 110 12.11 4.62 -32.69
CA VAL A 110 11.97 5.98 -33.22
C VAL A 110 13.34 6.58 -33.49
N GLN A 111 13.44 7.35 -34.58
CA GLN A 111 14.59 8.18 -34.91
C GLN A 111 14.17 9.64 -34.96
N TYR A 112 15.03 10.53 -34.46
CA TYR A 112 14.76 11.96 -34.37
C TYR A 112 16.06 12.78 -34.22
N PRO A 113 16.09 14.04 -34.68
CA PRO A 113 17.15 14.97 -34.30
C PRO A 113 17.02 15.31 -32.81
N LEU A 114 18.15 15.51 -32.14
CA LEU A 114 18.17 16.08 -30.79
C LEU A 114 18.22 17.61 -30.92
N THR A 115 17.15 18.25 -30.48
CA THR A 115 17.01 19.71 -30.41
C THR A 115 16.54 20.14 -29.02
N THR A 116 16.41 21.45 -28.79
CA THR A 116 15.74 21.94 -27.58
C THR A 116 14.36 21.28 -27.45
N PRO A 117 14.08 20.58 -26.35
CA PRO A 117 12.85 19.80 -26.21
C PRO A 117 11.62 20.70 -26.16
N ASN A 118 10.52 20.25 -26.77
CA ASN A 118 9.21 20.90 -26.68
C ASN A 118 8.60 20.72 -25.28
N SER A 119 9.08 21.52 -24.33
CA SER A 119 8.79 21.43 -22.90
C SER A 119 8.71 22.82 -22.27
N GLN A 120 8.21 22.91 -21.03
CA GLN A 120 8.12 24.19 -20.34
C GLN A 120 9.50 24.68 -19.89
N LEU A 121 10.05 25.67 -20.58
CA LEU A 121 11.32 26.30 -20.19
C LEU A 121 11.10 27.26 -19.01
N GLY A 122 11.74 26.98 -17.87
CA GLY A 122 11.60 27.72 -16.61
C GLY A 122 12.49 27.15 -15.51
N GLY A 123 12.58 27.83 -14.37
CA GLY A 123 13.45 27.39 -13.26
C GLY A 123 14.94 27.74 -13.44
N SER A 124 15.76 27.32 -12.47
CA SER A 124 17.19 27.70 -12.36
C SER A 124 18.13 26.89 -13.25
N TYR A 125 17.70 25.71 -13.69
CA TYR A 125 18.52 24.79 -14.47
C TYR A 125 17.72 24.25 -15.65
N LEU A 126 18.17 24.47 -16.88
CA LEU A 126 17.41 24.19 -18.11
C LEU A 126 17.97 22.97 -18.86
N PRO A 127 17.15 22.28 -19.69
CA PRO A 127 17.68 21.37 -20.71
C PRO A 127 18.55 22.16 -21.70
N VAL A 128 19.71 21.63 -22.05
CA VAL A 128 20.67 22.33 -22.92
C VAL A 128 21.22 21.39 -23.99
N PHE A 129 21.31 21.90 -25.21
CA PHE A 129 22.11 21.34 -26.29
C PHE A 129 22.84 22.49 -27.01
N GLU A 130 24.11 22.69 -26.68
CA GLU A 130 24.91 23.83 -27.13
C GLU A 130 26.31 23.39 -27.55
N TRP A 131 26.83 24.05 -28.60
CA TRP A 131 28.21 23.91 -29.05
C TRP A 131 28.96 25.22 -28.90
N SER A 132 30.21 25.15 -28.45
CA SER A 132 31.18 26.26 -28.46
C SER A 132 32.40 25.92 -29.29
N SER A 133 33.28 26.89 -29.55
CA SER A 133 34.44 26.71 -30.42
C SER A 133 35.40 25.61 -29.94
N GLY A 134 35.97 24.86 -30.89
CA GLY A 134 36.88 23.74 -30.59
C GLY A 134 36.28 22.35 -30.75
N PRO A 135 35.22 22.20 -31.57
CA PRO A 135 33.83 22.06 -31.11
C PRO A 135 33.68 21.38 -29.73
N LYS A 136 33.11 22.10 -28.77
CA LYS A 136 32.87 21.62 -27.39
C LYS A 136 31.38 21.56 -27.10
N LEU A 137 30.87 20.38 -26.78
CA LEU A 137 29.49 20.12 -26.43
C LEU A 137 29.24 20.48 -24.96
N ARG A 138 28.11 21.16 -24.73
CA ARG A 138 27.41 21.20 -23.46
C ARG A 138 26.03 20.60 -23.67
N PHE A 139 25.79 19.45 -23.04
CA PHE A 139 24.50 18.74 -23.09
C PHE A 139 24.01 18.46 -21.68
N VAL A 140 22.78 18.84 -21.40
CA VAL A 140 22.19 18.81 -20.06
C VAL A 140 20.78 18.25 -20.16
N PHE A 141 20.50 17.19 -19.43
CA PHE A 141 19.13 16.68 -19.33
C PHE A 141 18.19 17.73 -18.75
N GLY A 142 18.61 18.41 -17.67
CA GLY A 142 17.91 19.55 -17.10
C GLY A 142 16.50 19.17 -16.65
N LEU A 143 16.39 18.14 -15.81
CA LEU A 143 15.09 17.68 -15.34
C LEU A 143 14.43 18.70 -14.41
N SER A 144 13.10 18.64 -14.25
CA SER A 144 12.39 19.53 -13.32
C SER A 144 11.03 18.97 -12.89
N ASP A 145 10.75 18.99 -11.59
CA ASP A 145 9.42 18.64 -11.04
C ASP A 145 8.39 19.76 -11.23
N LEU A 146 8.82 21.01 -11.16
CA LEU A 146 7.93 22.18 -11.23
C LEU A 146 7.55 22.60 -12.66
N ASN A 147 8.30 22.13 -13.66
CA ASN A 147 8.07 22.48 -15.06
C ASN A 147 7.59 21.28 -15.85
N ARG A 148 6.55 21.49 -16.67
CA ARG A 148 5.89 20.40 -17.39
C ARG A 148 6.75 19.83 -18.51
N ALA A 149 6.62 18.52 -18.71
CA ALA A 149 7.26 17.77 -19.79
C ALA A 149 8.80 17.82 -19.75
N ARG A 150 9.37 17.88 -18.53
CA ARG A 150 10.80 18.04 -18.28
C ARG A 150 11.42 16.90 -17.49
N TYR A 151 10.92 15.67 -17.62
CA TYR A 151 11.69 14.51 -17.21
C TYR A 151 12.39 13.85 -18.41
N THR A 152 12.68 12.54 -18.34
CA THR A 152 13.36 11.80 -19.40
C THR A 152 12.67 11.91 -20.76
N GLU A 153 11.35 12.13 -20.81
CA GLU A 153 10.59 12.37 -22.05
C GLU A 153 11.12 13.56 -22.87
N ALA A 154 11.87 14.47 -22.26
CA ALA A 154 12.51 15.58 -22.98
C ALA A 154 13.47 15.07 -24.07
N TRP A 155 14.12 13.93 -23.84
CA TRP A 155 15.23 13.44 -24.67
C TRP A 155 15.04 12.01 -25.19
N LEU A 156 14.29 11.18 -24.47
CA LEU A 156 14.08 9.76 -24.78
C LEU A 156 12.58 9.42 -24.69
N PRO A 157 12.09 8.45 -25.49
CA PRO A 157 10.73 7.95 -25.31
C PRO A 157 10.57 7.36 -23.91
N ALA A 158 9.68 7.97 -23.12
CA ALA A 158 9.46 7.59 -21.73
C ALA A 158 7.97 7.58 -21.40
N ASN A 159 7.62 6.96 -20.28
CA ASN A 159 6.26 6.92 -19.77
C ASN A 159 6.08 7.95 -18.65
N LEU A 160 4.85 8.06 -18.13
CA LEU A 160 4.58 8.76 -16.88
C LEU A 160 5.29 8.08 -15.70
N ILE A 161 5.46 8.82 -14.60
CA ILE A 161 6.39 8.48 -13.53
C ILE A 161 6.00 7.28 -12.65
N PHE A 162 4.77 6.75 -12.82
CA PHE A 162 4.37 5.48 -12.19
C PHE A 162 5.20 4.30 -12.72
N ASP A 163 5.71 4.41 -13.94
CA ASP A 163 6.38 3.33 -14.66
C ASP A 163 7.85 3.23 -14.29
N GLN A 164 8.40 2.00 -14.31
CA GLN A 164 9.78 1.72 -13.98
C GLN A 164 10.45 0.89 -15.07
N PHE A 165 11.58 1.36 -15.59
CA PHE A 165 12.24 0.76 -16.75
C PHE A 165 13.76 0.70 -16.59
N ALA A 166 14.37 -0.26 -17.28
CA ALA A 166 15.82 -0.24 -17.50
C ALA A 166 16.14 0.70 -18.67
N LEU A 167 17.21 1.48 -18.54
CA LEU A 167 17.67 2.36 -19.63
C LEU A 167 19.13 2.03 -19.96
N SER A 168 19.38 1.70 -21.22
CA SER A 168 20.71 1.57 -21.82
C SER A 168 20.89 2.70 -22.85
N LEU A 169 21.85 3.57 -22.62
CA LEU A 169 22.12 4.73 -23.48
C LEU A 169 23.57 4.71 -23.94
N GLU A 170 23.78 4.58 -25.24
CA GLU A 170 25.07 4.76 -25.88
C GLU A 170 25.22 6.22 -26.34
N ILE A 171 26.36 6.84 -26.05
CA ILE A 171 26.64 8.23 -26.36
C ILE A 171 27.95 8.29 -27.12
N GLN A 172 27.92 8.90 -28.30
CA GLN A 172 29.10 9.09 -29.13
C GLN A 172 29.21 10.54 -29.59
N LEU A 173 30.36 11.17 -29.35
CA LEU A 173 30.69 12.47 -29.94
C LEU A 173 31.72 12.23 -31.04
N VAL A 174 31.40 12.66 -32.26
CA VAL A 174 32.25 12.56 -33.44
C VAL A 174 32.70 13.95 -33.89
N ASN A 175 33.78 13.99 -34.68
CA ASN A 175 34.30 15.22 -35.28
C ASN A 175 34.61 16.33 -34.26
N THR A 176 35.05 15.95 -33.06
CA THR A 176 35.62 16.85 -32.05
C THR A 176 36.97 16.34 -31.59
N VAL A 177 37.89 17.27 -31.35
CA VAL A 177 39.20 16.99 -30.76
C VAL A 177 39.24 17.29 -29.26
N ALA A 178 38.20 17.94 -28.72
CA ALA A 178 38.09 18.21 -27.30
C ALA A 178 37.68 16.94 -26.56
N ALA A 179 38.37 16.63 -25.46
CA ALA A 179 37.94 15.61 -24.53
C ALA A 179 36.69 16.08 -23.78
N HIS A 180 35.72 15.18 -23.61
CA HIS A 180 34.50 15.42 -22.86
C HIS A 180 34.37 14.44 -21.70
N SER A 181 33.66 14.85 -20.66
CA SER A 181 33.32 14.04 -19.50
C SER A 181 31.81 13.90 -19.39
N VAL A 182 31.36 12.75 -18.88
CA VAL A 182 29.96 12.46 -18.58
C VAL A 182 29.77 12.50 -17.06
N ILE A 183 28.81 13.30 -16.59
CA ILE A 183 28.37 13.29 -15.18
C ILE A 183 27.01 12.59 -15.13
N THR A 184 26.94 11.46 -14.43
CA THR A 184 25.72 10.65 -14.38
C THR A 184 25.67 9.76 -13.15
N ASN A 185 24.46 9.46 -12.68
CA ASN A 185 24.18 8.42 -11.70
C ASN A 185 24.08 7.01 -12.31
N GLY A 186 24.17 6.89 -13.65
CA GLY A 186 24.26 5.62 -14.35
C GLY A 186 25.61 4.92 -14.18
N LEU A 187 25.64 3.62 -14.47
CA LEU A 187 26.88 2.87 -14.61
C LEU A 187 27.52 3.22 -15.96
N VAL A 188 28.70 3.81 -15.93
CA VAL A 188 29.45 4.23 -17.12
C VAL A 188 30.42 3.14 -17.55
N THR A 189 30.34 2.73 -18.82
CA THR A 189 31.37 1.95 -19.50
C THR A 189 32.01 2.82 -20.58
N ILE A 190 33.33 3.02 -20.51
CA ILE A 190 34.08 3.73 -21.55
C ILE A 190 34.29 2.76 -22.71
N VAL A 191 33.72 3.09 -23.87
CA VAL A 191 33.85 2.28 -25.11
C VAL A 191 34.98 2.81 -25.98
N GLY A 192 35.24 4.12 -25.92
CA GLY A 192 36.32 4.78 -26.63
C GLY A 192 36.47 6.24 -26.24
N ALA A 193 37.32 6.98 -26.96
CA ALA A 193 37.43 8.43 -26.77
C ALA A 193 36.11 9.11 -27.12
N ASN A 194 35.56 9.88 -26.17
CA ASN A 194 34.24 10.50 -26.25
C ASN A 194 33.10 9.54 -26.65
N HIS A 195 33.20 8.27 -26.22
CA HIS A 195 32.23 7.22 -26.52
C HIS A 195 31.97 6.38 -25.27
N TRP A 196 30.73 6.41 -24.78
CA TRP A 196 30.33 5.76 -23.54
C TRP A 196 29.06 4.95 -23.73
N ARG A 197 28.92 3.91 -22.91
CA ARG A 197 27.65 3.23 -22.67
C ARG A 197 27.24 3.42 -21.22
N LEU A 198 26.04 3.95 -21.02
CA LEU A 198 25.43 4.22 -19.72
C LEU A 198 24.33 3.22 -19.46
N ASN A 199 24.31 2.61 -18.28
CA ASN A 199 23.24 1.70 -17.86
C ASN A 199 22.58 2.21 -16.58
N PHE A 200 21.26 2.31 -16.61
CA PHE A 200 20.42 2.66 -15.47
C PHE A 200 19.54 1.47 -15.08
N PRO A 201 19.40 1.18 -13.78
CA PRO A 201 18.74 -0.03 -13.31
C PRO A 201 17.22 0.04 -13.50
N ALA A 202 16.58 -1.13 -13.63
CA ALA A 202 15.16 -1.24 -13.95
C ALA A 202 14.17 -0.67 -12.93
N ARG A 203 14.66 -0.22 -11.77
CA ARG A 203 13.83 0.51 -10.80
C ARG A 203 13.68 1.98 -11.17
N PHE A 204 14.45 2.51 -12.12
CA PHE A 204 14.41 3.93 -12.48
C PHE A 204 13.08 4.28 -13.12
N THR A 205 12.65 5.52 -12.93
CA THR A 205 11.48 6.12 -13.57
C THR A 205 11.95 7.27 -14.47
N ALA A 206 11.04 7.98 -15.14
CA ALA A 206 11.39 9.12 -15.97
C ALA A 206 12.12 10.26 -15.22
N LEU A 207 11.93 10.42 -13.91
CA LEU A 207 12.59 11.45 -13.09
C LEU A 207 13.94 11.03 -12.48
N SER A 208 14.40 9.81 -12.75
CA SER A 208 15.58 9.23 -12.07
C SER A 208 16.95 9.52 -12.72
N PRO A 209 17.11 9.59 -14.06
CA PRO A 209 18.42 9.74 -14.69
C PRO A 209 19.03 11.14 -14.56
N LEU A 210 20.26 11.22 -14.05
CA LEU A 210 21.14 12.38 -14.16
C LEU A 210 22.02 12.18 -15.40
N LEU A 211 22.06 13.15 -16.31
CA LEU A 211 23.02 13.15 -17.42
C LEU A 211 23.45 14.57 -17.79
N GLU A 212 24.76 14.76 -17.74
CA GLU A 212 25.48 15.94 -18.21
C GLU A 212 26.64 15.49 -19.11
N ILE A 213 26.92 16.25 -20.16
CA ILE A 213 28.12 16.11 -20.99
C ILE A 213 28.75 17.50 -21.14
N HIS A 214 30.01 17.62 -20.77
CA HIS A 214 30.77 18.87 -20.89
C HIS A 214 32.18 18.57 -21.38
N ALA A 215 32.83 19.54 -22.02
CA ALA A 215 34.26 19.46 -22.26
C ALA A 215 35.01 19.29 -20.93
N SER A 216 35.91 18.30 -20.84
CA SER A 216 36.56 17.90 -19.59
C SER A 216 37.38 19.01 -18.96
N GLU A 217 37.98 19.89 -19.78
CA GLU A 217 38.76 21.04 -19.33
C GLU A 217 37.92 22.12 -18.61
N ASN A 218 36.58 22.07 -18.75
CA ASN A 218 35.68 22.99 -18.07
C ASN A 218 35.20 22.45 -16.72
N LEU A 219 35.61 21.24 -16.32
CA LEU A 219 35.15 20.58 -15.11
C LEU A 219 36.29 20.29 -14.14
N GLU A 220 35.98 20.41 -12.86
CA GLU A 220 36.75 19.83 -11.76
C GLU A 220 35.96 18.69 -11.13
N LEU A 221 36.68 17.63 -10.76
CA LEU A 221 36.16 16.46 -10.06
C LEU A 221 36.96 16.24 -8.77
N GLN A 222 36.26 16.00 -7.67
CA GLN A 222 36.83 15.43 -6.47
C GLN A 222 36.07 14.16 -6.10
N ILE A 223 36.81 13.11 -5.76
CA ILE A 223 36.25 11.83 -5.30
C ILE A 223 36.64 11.61 -3.84
N ASP A 224 35.72 11.05 -3.07
CA ASP A 224 35.97 10.54 -1.73
C ASP A 224 35.08 9.31 -1.45
N THR A 225 35.16 8.74 -0.26
CA THR A 225 34.35 7.59 0.16
C THR A 225 33.84 7.77 1.59
N THR A 226 32.74 7.11 1.91
CA THR A 226 32.20 7.00 3.27
C THR A 226 31.54 5.65 3.50
N VAL A 227 31.60 5.15 4.73
CA VAL A 227 30.88 3.93 5.12
C VAL A 227 29.59 4.36 5.82
N LEU A 228 28.46 3.93 5.28
CA LEU A 228 27.16 4.27 5.85
C LEU A 228 26.86 3.41 7.09
N PRO A 229 26.35 4.01 8.18
CA PRO A 229 26.34 3.40 9.51
C PRO A 229 25.33 2.26 9.70
N VAL A 230 24.22 2.25 8.95
CA VAL A 230 23.16 1.25 9.07
C VAL A 230 23.39 0.10 8.10
N SER A 231 23.71 0.40 6.85
CA SER A 231 23.90 -0.64 5.82
C SER A 231 25.31 -1.22 5.80
N GLY A 232 26.30 -0.53 6.37
CA GLY A 232 27.71 -0.88 6.25
C GLY A 232 28.26 -0.72 4.83
N LYS A 233 27.51 -0.11 3.91
CA LYS A 233 27.93 0.09 2.52
C LYS A 233 29.03 1.14 2.45
N ASN A 234 30.11 0.82 1.74
CA ASN A 234 31.08 1.82 1.33
C ASN A 234 30.56 2.53 0.07
N VAL A 235 30.28 3.83 0.18
CA VAL A 235 29.74 4.67 -0.90
C VAL A 235 30.83 5.59 -1.42
N THR A 236 31.09 5.54 -2.73
CA THR A 236 31.93 6.49 -3.44
C THR A 236 31.15 7.76 -3.73
N LEU A 237 31.70 8.90 -3.31
CA LEU A 237 31.13 10.22 -3.50
C LEU A 237 31.90 10.93 -4.61
N GLU A 238 31.20 11.36 -5.65
CA GLU A 238 31.76 12.14 -6.76
C GLU A 238 31.18 13.55 -6.71
N ALA A 239 32.04 14.56 -6.54
CA ALA A 239 31.63 15.96 -6.55
C ALA A 239 32.26 16.66 -7.75
N TRP A 240 31.40 17.25 -8.59
CA TRP A 240 31.79 17.94 -9.81
C TRP A 240 31.47 19.44 -9.70
N LYS A 241 32.25 20.30 -10.35
CA LYS A 241 31.89 21.72 -10.57
C LYS A 241 32.46 22.25 -11.89
N PRO A 242 31.88 23.31 -12.47
CA PRO A 242 32.58 24.10 -13.48
C PRO A 242 33.88 24.69 -12.91
N VAL A 243 34.96 24.76 -13.69
CA VAL A 243 36.25 25.33 -13.27
C VAL A 243 36.10 26.76 -12.74
N ALA A 244 35.23 27.56 -13.36
CA ALA A 244 34.96 28.94 -12.94
C ALA A 244 34.24 29.06 -11.58
N SER A 245 33.72 27.96 -11.03
CA SER A 245 33.01 27.95 -9.75
C SER A 245 33.97 28.04 -8.57
N ALA A 246 33.65 28.90 -7.60
CA ALA A 246 34.40 29.05 -6.35
C ALA A 246 34.08 27.98 -5.29
N VAL A 247 33.21 27.00 -5.59
CA VAL A 247 32.81 25.96 -4.65
C VAL A 247 34.01 25.09 -4.25
N ASN A 248 34.17 24.87 -2.94
CA ASN A 248 35.20 23.97 -2.40
C ASN A 248 34.66 22.52 -2.33
N LEU A 249 35.04 21.69 -3.31
CA LEU A 249 34.55 20.31 -3.42
C LEU A 249 34.90 19.43 -2.21
N ILE A 250 36.08 19.62 -1.59
CA ILE A 250 36.48 18.84 -0.40
C ILE A 250 35.54 19.14 0.77
N ALA A 251 35.24 20.42 0.99
CA ALA A 251 34.29 20.82 2.03
C ALA A 251 32.89 20.25 1.77
N GLN A 252 32.42 20.29 0.52
CA GLN A 252 31.11 19.76 0.17
C GLN A 252 31.04 18.22 0.30
N LEU A 253 32.11 17.51 -0.03
CA LEU A 253 32.19 16.06 0.19
C LEU A 253 32.11 15.72 1.67
N ASN A 254 32.79 16.46 2.56
CA ASN A 254 32.65 16.26 4.00
C ASN A 254 31.21 16.48 4.48
N THR A 255 30.51 17.50 3.97
CA THR A 255 29.09 17.71 4.24
C THR A 255 28.26 16.52 3.77
N LEU A 256 28.45 16.04 2.53
CA LEU A 256 27.75 14.87 2.00
C LEU A 256 27.92 13.62 2.86
N LYS A 257 29.12 13.37 3.40
CA LYS A 257 29.36 12.23 4.29
C LYS A 257 28.48 12.28 5.53
N THR A 258 28.40 13.45 6.16
CA THR A 258 27.56 13.67 7.34
C THR A 258 26.09 13.49 7.00
N LEU A 259 25.61 14.15 5.95
CA LEU A 259 24.21 14.09 5.53
C LEU A 259 23.76 12.66 5.21
N LEU A 260 24.55 11.92 4.41
CA LEU A 260 24.20 10.54 4.08
C LEU A 260 24.19 9.63 5.30
N ALA A 261 25.11 9.81 6.25
CA ALA A 261 25.15 9.01 7.48
C ALA A 261 23.98 9.32 8.42
N GLU A 262 23.64 10.60 8.60
CA GLU A 262 22.51 11.05 9.42
C GLU A 262 21.18 10.57 8.84
N ASN A 263 20.97 10.76 7.54
CA ASN A 263 19.76 10.32 6.85
C ASN A 263 19.60 8.79 6.92
N GLU A 264 20.69 8.03 6.77
CA GLU A 264 20.62 6.56 6.87
C GLU A 264 20.24 6.11 8.30
N ASN A 265 20.79 6.75 9.32
CA ASN A 265 20.42 6.46 10.72
C ASN A 265 18.94 6.75 10.99
N ALA A 266 18.45 7.90 10.51
CA ALA A 266 17.08 8.32 10.72
C ALA A 266 16.08 7.42 9.98
N TYR A 267 16.25 7.24 8.67
CA TYR A 267 15.22 6.67 7.80
C TYR A 267 15.51 5.26 7.29
N GLY A 268 16.73 4.76 7.46
CA GLY A 268 17.10 3.40 7.09
C GLY A 268 18.00 3.32 5.86
N PRO A 269 18.29 2.10 5.37
CA PRO A 269 19.40 1.84 4.44
C PRO A 269 19.34 2.65 3.15
N TYR A 270 20.49 3.11 2.65
CA TYR A 270 20.61 3.80 1.37
C TYR A 270 20.36 2.86 0.18
N LEU A 271 19.44 3.25 -0.73
CA LEU A 271 19.00 2.41 -1.85
C LEU A 271 20.01 2.35 -3.00
N HIS A 272 20.68 3.46 -3.30
CA HIS A 272 21.22 3.75 -4.63
C HIS A 272 22.59 3.12 -4.91
N GLY A 273 22.83 1.92 -4.38
CA GLY A 273 24.07 1.18 -4.56
C GLY A 273 25.21 1.73 -3.70
N ASN A 274 26.39 1.83 -4.29
CA ASN A 274 27.65 2.22 -3.65
C ASN A 274 28.21 3.53 -4.21
N ARG A 275 27.37 4.38 -4.82
CA ARG A 275 27.77 5.66 -5.41
C ARG A 275 26.77 6.76 -5.06
N PHE A 276 27.26 7.99 -4.95
CA PHE A 276 26.47 9.22 -4.94
C PHE A 276 27.19 10.29 -5.77
N VAL A 277 26.48 10.95 -6.68
CA VAL A 277 27.06 11.94 -7.62
C VAL A 277 26.45 13.31 -7.38
N ALA A 278 27.26 14.32 -7.06
CA ALA A 278 26.83 15.71 -6.91
C ALA A 278 27.48 16.60 -7.98
N PHE A 279 26.68 17.37 -8.70
CA PHE A 279 27.19 18.41 -9.60
C PHE A 279 26.82 19.81 -9.10
N PHE A 280 27.82 20.58 -8.70
CA PHE A 280 27.65 21.94 -8.20
C PHE A 280 27.49 22.94 -9.36
N ASN A 281 26.26 23.09 -9.83
CA ASN A 281 25.91 23.91 -10.99
C ASN A 281 25.81 25.42 -10.69
N GLY A 282 25.76 25.80 -9.42
CA GLY A 282 25.76 27.19 -8.95
C GLY A 282 24.39 27.78 -8.59
N SER A 283 23.26 27.12 -8.84
CA SER A 283 21.93 27.65 -8.48
C SER A 283 20.86 26.57 -8.35
N GLY A 284 20.04 26.67 -7.28
CA GLY A 284 18.96 25.73 -6.98
C GLY A 284 19.45 24.30 -6.80
N GLY A 285 18.55 23.34 -6.94
CA GLY A 285 18.89 21.93 -6.98
C GLY A 285 17.88 21.11 -7.78
N MET A 286 18.25 19.87 -8.04
CA MET A 286 17.40 18.84 -8.62
C MET A 286 17.95 17.50 -8.17
N GLU A 287 17.07 16.67 -7.65
CA GLU A 287 17.37 15.39 -7.07
C GLU A 287 17.24 14.26 -8.11
N TYR A 288 18.12 13.28 -8.03
CA TYR A 288 18.16 12.10 -8.90
C TYR A 288 18.42 10.85 -8.05
N GLU A 289 18.19 9.66 -8.60
CA GLU A 289 18.50 8.43 -7.86
C GLU A 289 20.00 8.30 -7.61
N GLY A 290 20.46 8.50 -6.37
CA GLY A 290 21.88 8.48 -6.03
C GLY A 290 22.68 9.63 -6.63
N GLY A 291 22.05 10.79 -6.84
CA GLY A 291 22.78 11.99 -7.22
C GLY A 291 21.95 13.25 -7.20
N THR A 292 22.60 14.38 -7.44
CA THR A 292 21.98 15.70 -7.47
C THR A 292 22.75 16.65 -8.39
N THR A 293 22.04 17.58 -9.03
CA THR A 293 22.62 18.87 -9.42
C THR A 293 22.23 19.89 -8.37
N THR A 294 23.16 20.68 -7.83
CA THR A 294 22.89 21.46 -6.62
C THR A 294 23.73 22.74 -6.53
N SER A 295 23.26 23.70 -5.73
CA SER A 295 24.09 24.73 -5.11
C SER A 295 24.64 24.23 -3.77
N THR A 296 25.53 24.99 -3.13
CA THR A 296 25.98 24.65 -1.77
C THR A 296 24.86 24.79 -0.74
N SER A 297 23.89 25.69 -0.95
CA SER A 297 22.78 25.90 -0.02
C SER A 297 21.67 24.87 -0.17
N ALA A 298 21.51 24.29 -1.36
CA ALA A 298 20.52 23.24 -1.60
C ALA A 298 21.03 21.82 -1.24
N LEU A 299 22.33 21.65 -0.97
CA LEU A 299 22.94 20.33 -0.79
C LEU A 299 22.25 19.46 0.28
N LEU A 300 21.79 20.05 1.39
CA LEU A 300 21.03 19.37 2.44
C LEU A 300 19.74 18.74 1.86
N HIS A 301 18.90 19.60 1.28
CA HIS A 301 17.62 19.29 0.65
C HIS A 301 17.77 18.18 -0.39
N GLU A 302 18.67 18.39 -1.35
CA GLU A 302 18.89 17.48 -2.47
C GLU A 302 19.47 16.12 -2.05
N THR A 303 20.28 16.09 -0.99
CA THR A 303 20.83 14.83 -0.49
C THR A 303 19.76 14.02 0.23
N PHE A 304 18.88 14.68 0.99
CA PHE A 304 17.77 14.02 1.68
C PHE A 304 16.82 13.32 0.71
N HIS A 305 16.66 13.89 -0.48
CA HIS A 305 15.84 13.30 -1.52
C HIS A 305 16.28 11.90 -1.98
N SER A 306 17.48 11.44 -1.61
CA SER A 306 17.85 10.04 -1.76
C SER A 306 16.91 9.07 -1.03
N TRP A 307 16.20 9.51 0.02
CA TRP A 307 15.19 8.73 0.72
C TRP A 307 13.78 9.03 0.22
N TYR A 308 13.39 10.31 0.15
CA TYR A 308 12.07 10.76 -0.30
C TYR A 308 12.18 11.44 -1.66
N ALA A 309 11.28 11.17 -2.60
CA ALA A 309 11.37 11.52 -4.03
C ALA A 309 12.21 10.57 -4.88
N ARG A 310 13.33 10.02 -4.41
CA ARG A 310 14.16 9.10 -5.21
C ARG A 310 14.34 7.72 -4.58
N GLY A 311 14.29 7.62 -3.26
CA GLY A 311 14.26 6.34 -2.54
C GLY A 311 12.87 5.68 -2.53
N ILE A 312 11.84 6.48 -2.27
CA ILE A 312 10.44 6.24 -2.65
C ILE A 312 10.03 7.39 -3.58
N LYS A 313 9.25 7.11 -4.62
CA LYS A 313 8.97 8.07 -5.71
C LYS A 313 7.49 8.45 -5.76
N PRO A 314 7.11 9.65 -6.20
CA PRO A 314 5.72 9.96 -6.53
C PRO A 314 5.19 8.99 -7.59
N ALA A 315 3.96 8.49 -7.40
CA ALA A 315 3.29 7.65 -8.40
C ALA A 315 2.79 8.48 -9.60
N ALA A 316 2.39 9.72 -9.38
CA ALA A 316 2.08 10.71 -10.39
C ALA A 316 2.61 12.10 -9.98
N GLN A 317 2.68 13.06 -10.90
CA GLN A 317 3.11 14.42 -10.55
C GLN A 317 2.14 15.13 -9.57
N ALA A 318 0.88 14.69 -9.52
CA ALA A 318 -0.06 15.13 -8.47
C ALA A 318 0.31 14.62 -7.08
N ASP A 319 1.15 13.58 -6.98
CA ASP A 319 1.68 13.06 -5.73
C ASP A 319 3.00 13.72 -5.33
N GLY A 320 3.64 14.50 -6.21
CA GLY A 320 4.94 15.11 -5.92
C GLY A 320 4.94 16.00 -4.67
N TRP A 321 3.80 16.54 -4.23
CA TRP A 321 3.82 17.47 -3.10
C TRP A 321 4.45 16.93 -1.81
N TRP A 322 4.34 15.62 -1.55
CA TRP A 322 4.84 15.04 -0.31
C TRP A 322 6.36 14.91 -0.31
N ASP A 323 7.00 14.89 -1.49
CA ASP A 323 8.46 14.93 -1.54
C ASP A 323 8.98 16.27 -1.04
N GLU A 324 8.67 17.37 -1.73
CA GLU A 324 9.10 18.72 -1.38
C GLU A 324 8.63 19.11 0.01
N GLY A 325 7.40 18.73 0.37
CA GLY A 325 6.83 19.03 1.66
C GLY A 325 7.58 18.34 2.81
N PHE A 326 7.87 17.05 2.68
CA PHE A 326 8.55 16.31 3.76
C PHE A 326 10.04 16.65 3.82
N THR A 327 10.68 16.86 2.67
CA THR A 327 12.07 17.36 2.61
C THR A 327 12.17 18.74 3.24
N SER A 328 11.25 19.66 2.96
CA SER A 328 11.25 20.99 3.58
C SER A 328 11.03 20.94 5.10
N PHE A 329 10.17 20.03 5.59
CA PHE A 329 10.02 19.79 7.03
C PHE A 329 11.31 19.22 7.65
N HIS A 330 12.03 18.37 6.91
CA HIS A 330 13.31 17.82 7.31
C HIS A 330 14.43 18.87 7.34
N ASP A 331 14.47 19.79 6.38
CA ASP A 331 15.46 20.88 6.35
C ASP A 331 15.39 21.76 7.59
N ASP A 332 14.18 21.94 8.14
CA ASP A 332 13.91 22.65 9.38
C ASP A 332 14.21 21.79 10.65
N GLY A 333 14.75 20.59 10.49
CA GLY A 333 15.16 19.68 11.58
C GLY A 333 14.19 18.53 11.87
N ALA A 334 13.04 18.47 11.19
CA ALA A 334 11.97 17.48 11.44
C ALA A 334 11.52 17.39 12.91
N ASP A 335 11.59 18.50 13.66
CA ASP A 335 11.31 18.55 15.10
C ASP A 335 10.20 19.53 15.51
N ASP A 336 9.67 20.31 14.56
CA ASP A 336 8.61 21.28 14.81
C ASP A 336 7.20 20.70 14.69
N ALA A 337 6.28 21.19 15.52
CA ALA A 337 4.89 20.73 15.58
C ALA A 337 3.94 21.92 15.69
N LEU A 338 3.08 22.07 14.67
CA LEU A 338 2.08 23.14 14.59
C LEU A 338 0.69 22.57 14.29
N PRO A 339 -0.25 22.55 15.25
CA PRO A 339 -1.57 21.94 15.08
C PRO A 339 -2.32 22.46 13.85
N PHE A 340 -3.08 21.58 13.18
CA PHE A 340 -3.99 22.00 12.11
C PHE A 340 -5.05 22.98 12.62
N ASP A 341 -5.39 23.97 11.80
CA ASP A 341 -6.54 24.86 12.02
C ASP A 341 -7.62 24.55 10.97
N PHE A 342 -8.60 23.73 11.36
CA PHE A 342 -9.70 23.31 10.46
C PHE A 342 -10.71 24.42 10.12
N THR A 343 -10.50 25.64 10.64
CA THR A 343 -11.30 26.82 10.28
C THR A 343 -10.72 27.60 9.10
N THR A 344 -9.47 27.33 8.72
CA THR A 344 -8.86 27.98 7.56
C THR A 344 -9.40 27.42 6.25
N VAL A 345 -9.08 28.13 5.16
CA VAL A 345 -9.40 27.67 3.81
C VAL A 345 -8.70 26.33 3.52
N PRO A 346 -9.35 25.41 2.79
CA PRO A 346 -8.70 24.18 2.37
C PRO A 346 -7.48 24.45 1.48
N VAL A 347 -6.53 23.52 1.52
CA VAL A 347 -5.28 23.57 0.75
C VAL A 347 -5.25 22.39 -0.21
N ILE A 348 -5.00 22.67 -1.48
CA ILE A 348 -4.79 21.65 -2.51
C ILE A 348 -3.28 21.43 -2.66
N LEU A 349 -2.82 20.25 -2.28
CA LEU A 349 -1.48 19.71 -2.53
C LEU A 349 -1.52 18.50 -3.47
N CYS A 350 -2.65 17.79 -3.55
CA CYS A 350 -2.88 16.72 -4.51
C CYS A 350 -4.18 16.96 -5.26
N SER A 351 -4.08 17.36 -6.53
CA SER A 351 -5.25 17.62 -7.39
C SER A 351 -6.03 16.35 -7.76
N ARG A 352 -5.37 15.18 -7.64
CA ARG A 352 -5.81 13.88 -8.15
C ARG A 352 -6.03 13.85 -9.67
N ASP A 353 -5.54 14.84 -10.42
CA ASP A 353 -5.51 14.76 -11.88
C ASP A 353 -4.34 13.85 -12.30
N PRO A 354 -4.61 12.64 -12.81
CA PRO A 354 -3.54 11.70 -13.17
C PRO A 354 -2.77 12.15 -14.42
N TRP A 355 -3.22 13.20 -15.10
CA TRP A 355 -2.57 13.80 -16.27
C TRP A 355 -1.82 15.10 -15.94
N GLN A 356 -1.80 15.51 -14.68
CA GLN A 356 -0.95 16.59 -14.21
C GLN A 356 0.52 16.27 -14.53
N ARG A 357 1.27 17.27 -15.02
CA ARG A 357 2.67 17.11 -15.47
C ARG A 357 3.70 17.92 -14.67
N HIS A 358 3.32 18.40 -13.50
CA HIS A 358 4.19 19.17 -12.61
C HIS A 358 3.79 18.96 -11.17
N THR A 359 4.72 19.09 -10.23
CA THR A 359 4.42 19.15 -8.80
C THR A 359 3.79 20.52 -8.46
N PRO A 360 2.81 20.60 -7.54
CA PRO A 360 2.24 21.88 -7.12
C PRO A 360 3.29 22.79 -6.51
N THR A 361 3.28 24.08 -6.86
CA THR A 361 4.33 25.01 -6.43
C THR A 361 4.30 25.34 -4.94
N ASN A 362 3.15 25.18 -4.28
CA ASN A 362 2.99 25.40 -2.84
C ASN A 362 3.47 24.20 -1.99
N SER A 363 4.03 23.15 -2.60
CA SER A 363 4.46 21.94 -1.88
C SER A 363 5.50 22.21 -0.80
N TYR A 364 6.45 23.11 -1.03
CA TYR A 364 7.44 23.50 -0.02
C TYR A 364 6.79 24.13 1.22
N SER A 365 5.97 25.17 1.01
CA SER A 365 5.38 25.94 2.12
C SER A 365 4.22 25.22 2.79
N ASP A 366 3.20 24.88 1.99
CA ASP A 366 1.97 24.28 2.48
C ASP A 366 2.16 22.80 2.80
N GLY A 367 3.03 22.10 2.06
CA GLY A 367 3.40 20.71 2.37
C GLY A 367 4.22 20.59 3.65
N SER A 368 5.24 21.43 3.88
CA SER A 368 5.93 21.47 5.19
C SER A 368 4.96 21.81 6.32
N ARG A 369 4.06 22.78 6.10
CA ARG A 369 3.00 23.12 7.05
C ARG A 369 2.07 21.93 7.36
N PHE A 370 1.74 21.12 6.36
CA PHE A 370 0.97 19.89 6.55
C PHE A 370 1.71 18.91 7.47
N TRP A 371 3.00 18.67 7.23
CA TRP A 371 3.80 17.76 8.04
C TRP A 371 3.97 18.25 9.49
N ARG A 372 4.12 19.56 9.73
CA ARG A 372 4.07 20.14 11.09
C ARG A 372 2.71 19.89 11.77
N GLY A 373 1.62 19.90 10.99
CA GLY A 373 0.28 19.50 11.44
C GLY A 373 0.19 18.04 11.83
N MET A 374 0.73 17.16 10.99
CA MET A 374 0.83 15.72 11.29
C MET A 374 1.71 15.46 12.52
N ALA A 375 2.81 16.20 12.69
CA ALA A 375 3.69 16.10 13.84
C ALA A 375 2.99 16.52 15.13
N ALA A 376 2.16 17.56 15.10
CA ALA A 376 1.33 17.95 16.23
C ALA A 376 0.21 16.93 16.53
N MET A 377 -0.37 16.30 15.50
CA MET A 377 -1.44 15.32 15.63
C MET A 377 -0.96 13.96 16.16
N LEU A 378 0.17 13.47 15.64
CA LEU A 378 0.70 12.13 15.93
C LEU A 378 1.82 12.16 16.96
N GLY A 379 2.45 13.32 17.16
CA GLY A 379 3.72 13.45 17.86
C GLY A 379 4.90 13.32 16.90
N VAL A 380 5.88 14.22 17.01
CA VAL A 380 7.09 14.30 16.17
C VAL A 380 7.81 12.95 16.06
N ALA A 381 8.14 12.34 17.20
CA ALA A 381 8.86 11.07 17.23
C ALA A 381 8.08 9.93 16.55
N GLN A 382 6.76 9.90 16.72
CA GLN A 382 5.91 8.91 16.08
C GLN A 382 5.84 9.16 14.58
N LEU A 383 5.66 10.41 14.12
CA LEU A 383 5.67 10.74 12.70
C LEU A 383 6.98 10.31 12.05
N ASN A 384 8.13 10.68 12.62
CA ASN A 384 9.44 10.34 12.04
C ASN A 384 9.65 8.82 12.00
N ALA A 385 9.19 8.07 13.02
CA ALA A 385 9.22 6.61 13.00
C ALA A 385 8.30 6.00 11.92
N LEU A 386 7.10 6.55 11.73
CA LEU A 386 6.18 6.10 10.69
C LEU A 386 6.73 6.39 9.29
N MET A 387 7.35 7.54 9.09
CA MET A 387 7.98 7.90 7.83
C MET A 387 9.20 7.01 7.56
N LYS A 388 10.02 6.70 8.58
CA LYS A 388 11.03 5.62 8.45
C LYS A 388 10.41 4.29 8.00
N ASP A 389 9.34 3.85 8.65
CA ASP A 389 8.69 2.58 8.33
C ASP A 389 8.10 2.55 6.91
N ILE A 390 7.54 3.67 6.43
CA ILE A 390 7.00 3.75 5.06
C ILE A 390 8.11 3.66 4.02
N TYR A 391 9.24 4.36 4.24
CA TYR A 391 10.41 4.25 3.37
C TYR A 391 10.92 2.81 3.31
N VAL A 392 11.14 2.18 4.46
CA VAL A 392 11.64 0.79 4.54
C VAL A 392 10.70 -0.19 3.85
N ALA A 393 9.39 -0.01 3.98
CA ALA A 393 8.40 -0.89 3.35
C ALA A 393 8.26 -0.72 1.83
N HIS A 394 8.55 0.48 1.31
CA HIS A 394 8.29 0.86 -0.08
C HIS A 394 9.54 1.21 -0.89
N GLN A 395 10.73 1.01 -0.33
CA GLN A 395 12.00 1.35 -0.97
C GLN A 395 12.08 0.88 -2.43
N GLY A 396 12.40 1.83 -3.32
CA GLY A 396 12.55 1.64 -4.75
C GLY A 396 11.24 1.60 -5.54
N LYS A 397 10.08 1.85 -4.92
CA LYS A 397 8.76 1.82 -5.58
C LYS A 397 8.13 3.21 -5.66
N PRO A 398 7.25 3.45 -6.64
CA PRO A 398 6.36 4.60 -6.63
C PRO A 398 5.32 4.48 -5.50
N LEU A 399 4.85 5.62 -5.01
CA LEU A 399 3.94 5.77 -3.89
C LEU A 399 2.98 6.94 -4.17
N SER A 400 1.68 6.68 -4.05
CA SER A 400 0.68 7.74 -4.18
C SER A 400 0.39 8.41 -2.84
N THR A 401 -0.20 9.61 -2.90
CA THR A 401 -0.69 10.35 -1.73
C THR A 401 -1.67 9.51 -0.91
N GLY A 402 -2.57 8.77 -1.58
CA GLY A 402 -3.53 7.88 -0.92
C GLY A 402 -2.84 6.73 -0.17
N MET A 403 -1.75 6.16 -0.71
CA MET A 403 -0.99 5.12 -0.01
C MET A 403 -0.32 5.65 1.27
N ILE A 404 0.15 6.90 1.27
CA ILE A 404 0.69 7.55 2.48
C ILE A 404 -0.42 7.76 3.51
N GLU A 405 -1.59 8.26 3.09
CA GLU A 405 -2.76 8.42 3.95
C GLU A 405 -3.16 7.09 4.62
N GLU A 406 -3.34 6.04 3.80
CA GLU A 406 -3.70 4.70 4.24
C GLU A 406 -2.69 4.15 5.26
N PHE A 407 -1.40 4.32 4.99
CA PHE A 407 -0.33 3.88 5.87
C PHE A 407 -0.35 4.62 7.21
N LEU A 408 -0.42 5.96 7.18
CA LEU A 408 -0.42 6.78 8.38
C LEU A 408 -1.67 6.51 9.22
N LEU A 409 -2.85 6.37 8.60
CA LEU A 409 -4.08 5.99 9.29
C LEU A 409 -3.92 4.62 9.97
N CYS A 410 -3.51 3.59 9.23
CA CYS A 410 -3.42 2.26 9.79
C CYS A 410 -2.36 2.14 10.88
N LYS A 411 -1.20 2.77 10.73
CA LYS A 411 -0.09 2.60 11.68
C LYS A 411 -0.19 3.52 12.89
N SER A 412 -0.73 4.73 12.73
CA SER A 412 -0.99 5.60 13.89
C SER A 412 -2.25 5.19 14.66
N GLY A 413 -3.23 4.60 13.97
CA GLY A 413 -4.56 4.35 14.52
C GLY A 413 -5.37 5.62 14.80
N ASN A 414 -4.97 6.77 14.24
CA ASN A 414 -5.65 8.05 14.43
C ASN A 414 -6.54 8.38 13.22
N ALA A 415 -7.86 8.32 13.39
CA ALA A 415 -8.84 8.60 12.34
C ALA A 415 -8.80 10.05 11.84
N GLN A 416 -8.26 11.00 12.62
CA GLN A 416 -8.14 12.41 12.19
C GLN A 416 -7.15 12.60 11.03
N VAL A 417 -6.33 11.59 10.72
CA VAL A 417 -5.51 11.57 9.49
C VAL A 417 -6.40 11.82 8.27
N VAL A 418 -7.56 11.16 8.20
CA VAL A 418 -8.51 11.30 7.07
C VAL A 418 -9.00 12.75 6.95
N ASP A 419 -9.33 13.38 8.08
CA ASP A 419 -9.76 14.78 8.13
C ASP A 419 -8.66 15.75 7.64
N ALA A 420 -7.40 15.50 8.02
CA ALA A 420 -6.28 16.32 7.61
C ALA A 420 -6.00 16.20 6.10
N PHE A 421 -5.99 14.99 5.55
CA PHE A 421 -5.84 14.77 4.11
C PHE A 421 -7.00 15.39 3.32
N HIS A 422 -8.25 15.21 3.78
CA HIS A 422 -9.43 15.83 3.18
C HIS A 422 -9.25 17.33 2.99
N ARG A 423 -8.86 18.04 4.07
CA ARG A 423 -8.83 19.52 4.06
C ARG A 423 -7.54 20.13 3.54
N PHE A 424 -6.40 19.54 3.84
CA PHE A 424 -5.09 20.17 3.64
C PHE A 424 -4.24 19.50 2.56
N VAL A 425 -4.71 18.41 1.97
CA VAL A 425 -4.03 17.74 0.85
C VAL A 425 -4.92 17.71 -0.39
N TYR A 426 -6.13 17.17 -0.27
CA TYR A 426 -7.08 17.15 -1.39
C TYR A 426 -7.83 18.47 -1.57
N GLY A 427 -7.68 19.40 -0.62
CA GLY A 427 -8.27 20.73 -0.64
C GLY A 427 -9.80 20.74 -0.76
N LEU A 428 -10.45 19.77 -0.14
CA LEU A 428 -11.89 19.60 -0.21
C LEU A 428 -12.59 20.43 0.87
N ASP A 429 -13.81 20.88 0.57
CA ASP A 429 -14.59 21.65 1.52
C ASP A 429 -15.15 20.83 2.68
N ASN A 430 -15.52 21.50 3.78
CA ASN A 430 -16.34 20.87 4.81
C ASN A 430 -17.64 20.37 4.15
N PRO A 431 -17.97 19.06 4.20
CA PRO A 431 -19.17 18.56 3.55
C PRO A 431 -20.43 19.22 4.11
N SER A 432 -21.28 19.77 3.25
CA SER A 432 -22.53 20.43 3.62
C SER A 432 -23.63 20.15 2.59
N PRO A 433 -24.66 19.36 2.91
CA PRO A 433 -24.80 18.60 4.16
C PRO A 433 -23.75 17.49 4.29
N ALA A 434 -23.52 17.01 5.51
CA ALA A 434 -22.59 15.91 5.77
C ALA A 434 -23.04 14.62 5.05
N PRO A 435 -22.09 13.78 4.59
CA PRO A 435 -22.40 12.44 4.13
C PRO A 435 -22.88 11.56 5.29
N ASP A 436 -23.50 10.44 4.95
CA ASP A 436 -23.90 9.42 5.93
C ASP A 436 -23.58 8.05 5.34
N LEU A 437 -22.35 7.61 5.61
CA LEU A 437 -21.74 6.42 5.08
C LEU A 437 -22.01 5.23 5.99
N TRP A 438 -22.36 4.10 5.37
CA TRP A 438 -22.68 2.92 6.15
C TRP A 438 -22.34 1.62 5.44
N LEU A 439 -22.15 0.60 6.26
CA LEU A 439 -22.06 -0.80 5.89
C LEU A 439 -23.24 -1.53 6.53
N ARG A 440 -23.88 -2.39 5.77
CA ARG A 440 -25.05 -3.14 6.23
C ARG A 440 -24.62 -4.25 7.17
N ASP A 441 -25.26 -4.33 8.33
CA ASP A 441 -25.00 -5.36 9.33
C ASP A 441 -25.66 -6.71 9.01
N ASP A 442 -26.84 -6.69 8.40
CA ASP A 442 -27.67 -7.85 8.07
C ASP A 442 -28.53 -7.54 6.84
N PRO A 443 -28.98 -8.49 6.00
CA PRO A 443 -29.77 -8.17 4.81
C PRO A 443 -30.98 -7.25 5.05
N ALA A 444 -31.60 -7.30 6.23
CA ALA A 444 -32.73 -6.45 6.61
C ALA A 444 -32.34 -5.09 7.22
N ASP A 445 -31.06 -4.82 7.47
CA ASP A 445 -30.59 -3.57 8.06
C ASP A 445 -30.76 -2.39 7.08
N PRO A 446 -31.54 -1.36 7.44
CA PRO A 446 -31.73 -0.16 6.63
C PRO A 446 -30.58 0.86 6.76
N GLY A 447 -29.56 0.56 7.57
CA GLY A 447 -28.41 1.42 7.85
C GLY A 447 -28.62 2.34 9.04
N ALA A 448 -29.42 1.94 10.02
CA ALA A 448 -29.63 2.72 11.25
C ALA A 448 -28.47 2.50 12.23
N ASP A 449 -28.14 3.50 13.06
CA ASP A 449 -27.06 3.36 14.05
C ASP A 449 -27.28 2.24 15.06
N ILE A 450 -28.54 1.97 15.39
CA ILE A 450 -28.89 0.89 16.31
C ILE A 450 -29.52 -0.25 15.53
N TRP A 451 -28.83 -1.37 15.48
CA TRP A 451 -29.33 -2.59 14.85
C TRP A 451 -29.49 -3.74 15.84
N GLY A 452 -30.57 -4.51 15.70
CA GLY A 452 -30.90 -5.64 16.57
C GLY A 452 -30.70 -7.01 15.93
N GLY A 453 -30.39 -7.06 14.63
CA GLY A 453 -30.22 -8.28 13.84
C GLY A 453 -28.80 -8.86 13.93
N ALA A 454 -28.41 -9.63 12.90
CA ALA A 454 -27.16 -10.40 12.90
C ALA A 454 -25.92 -9.60 12.48
N PHE A 455 -25.61 -8.51 13.20
CA PHE A 455 -24.48 -7.60 12.92
C PHE A 455 -23.09 -8.26 12.83
N TRP A 456 -22.94 -9.47 13.37
CA TRP A 456 -21.69 -10.24 13.33
C TRP A 456 -21.47 -10.96 11.97
N ASN A 457 -22.42 -10.89 11.04
CA ASN A 457 -22.37 -11.54 9.75
C ASN A 457 -22.81 -10.62 8.60
N SER A 458 -22.15 -9.46 8.48
CA SER A 458 -22.43 -8.50 7.42
C SER A 458 -22.37 -9.13 6.01
N PRO A 459 -23.36 -8.83 5.14
CA PRO A 459 -23.31 -9.17 3.71
C PRO A 459 -22.48 -8.19 2.88
N ASP A 460 -22.02 -7.09 3.48
CA ASP A 460 -21.17 -6.10 2.83
C ASP A 460 -19.69 -6.33 3.02
N LEU A 461 -19.33 -7.27 3.88
CA LEU A 461 -17.96 -7.71 4.05
C LEU A 461 -17.77 -9.07 3.41
N TRP A 462 -16.69 -9.24 2.66
CA TRP A 462 -16.26 -10.55 2.16
C TRP A 462 -14.76 -10.59 1.88
N ILE A 463 -14.30 -11.81 1.59
CA ILE A 463 -12.91 -12.12 1.27
C ILE A 463 -12.92 -12.82 -0.09
N ARG A 464 -11.92 -12.52 -0.91
CA ARG A 464 -11.55 -13.27 -2.12
C ARG A 464 -10.11 -13.77 -2.00
N ASN A 465 -9.81 -14.92 -2.60
CA ASN A 465 -8.45 -15.47 -2.66
C ASN A 465 -7.67 -14.97 -3.89
N ALA A 466 -8.29 -14.11 -4.71
CA ALA A 466 -7.71 -13.41 -5.85
C ALA A 466 -8.38 -12.03 -6.01
N GLU A 467 -7.69 -11.09 -6.66
CA GLU A 467 -8.27 -9.79 -7.07
C GLU A 467 -9.12 -9.93 -8.33
N ASP A 468 -10.22 -10.68 -8.24
CA ASP A 468 -11.03 -11.10 -9.38
C ASP A 468 -12.35 -10.32 -9.55
N GLY A 469 -12.58 -9.30 -8.72
CA GLY A 469 -13.83 -8.54 -8.71
C GLY A 469 -15.07 -9.33 -8.26
N GLY A 470 -14.89 -10.57 -7.79
CA GLY A 470 -15.98 -11.41 -7.32
C GLY A 470 -16.62 -10.86 -6.04
N THR A 471 -17.94 -11.06 -5.92
CA THR A 471 -18.74 -10.54 -4.78
C THR A 471 -19.18 -11.63 -3.80
N THR A 472 -18.77 -12.88 -4.05
CA THR A 472 -19.09 -14.02 -3.19
C THR A 472 -17.97 -14.26 -2.18
N HIS A 473 -18.32 -14.43 -0.92
CA HIS A 473 -17.34 -14.72 0.14
C HIS A 473 -16.66 -16.08 -0.06
N GLN A 474 -15.33 -16.08 0.06
CA GLN A 474 -14.50 -17.28 0.17
C GLN A 474 -13.82 -17.31 1.55
N SER A 475 -13.49 -18.52 2.02
CA SER A 475 -12.62 -18.68 3.18
C SER A 475 -11.23 -18.12 2.87
N PRO A 476 -10.58 -17.40 3.82
CA PRO A 476 -9.20 -16.96 3.62
C PRO A 476 -8.26 -18.16 3.44
N GLU A 477 -7.29 -18.03 2.54
CA GLU A 477 -6.28 -19.06 2.30
C GLU A 477 -4.93 -18.65 2.90
N TYR A 478 -4.46 -19.44 3.88
CA TYR A 478 -3.18 -19.21 4.52
C TYR A 478 -2.02 -19.43 3.54
N GLY A 479 -0.95 -18.65 3.71
CA GLY A 479 0.27 -18.77 2.89
C GLY A 479 0.23 -17.97 1.58
N GLN A 480 -0.92 -17.40 1.21
CA GLN A 480 -1.05 -16.51 0.07
C GLN A 480 -1.75 -15.18 0.42
N ASP A 481 -1.66 -14.22 -0.49
CA ASP A 481 -2.41 -12.98 -0.35
C ASP A 481 -3.90 -13.27 -0.50
N ASN A 482 -4.71 -12.52 0.24
CA ASN A 482 -6.16 -12.50 0.10
C ASN A 482 -6.60 -11.05 -0.10
N TRP A 483 -7.87 -10.83 -0.41
CA TRP A 483 -8.40 -9.48 -0.64
C TRP A 483 -9.63 -9.23 0.22
N PHE A 484 -9.54 -8.22 1.08
CA PHE A 484 -10.66 -7.67 1.82
C PHE A 484 -11.57 -6.89 0.88
N HIS A 485 -12.88 -7.01 1.11
CA HIS A 485 -13.87 -6.25 0.38
C HIS A 485 -14.91 -5.68 1.34
N ALA A 486 -15.28 -4.44 1.11
CA ALA A 486 -16.39 -3.76 1.77
C ALA A 486 -17.31 -3.12 0.73
N ARG A 487 -18.62 -3.26 0.91
CA ARG A 487 -19.61 -2.49 0.15
C ARG A 487 -20.10 -1.32 1.00
N VAL A 488 -19.68 -0.12 0.64
CA VAL A 488 -20.03 1.14 1.31
C VAL A 488 -21.20 1.80 0.60
N ARG A 489 -22.15 2.31 1.36
CA ARG A 489 -23.30 3.09 0.86
C ARG A 489 -23.28 4.49 1.44
N ASN A 490 -23.85 5.44 0.71
CA ASN A 490 -24.17 6.75 1.23
C ASN A 490 -25.70 6.90 1.30
N LYS A 491 -26.28 6.97 2.51
CA LYS A 491 -27.74 7.14 2.68
C LYS A 491 -28.16 8.60 2.89
N ALA A 492 -27.22 9.55 2.87
CA ALA A 492 -27.58 10.96 2.92
C ALA A 492 -28.52 11.32 1.76
N SER A 493 -29.43 12.26 1.99
CA SER A 493 -30.34 12.74 0.93
C SER A 493 -29.64 13.62 -0.11
N ALA A 494 -28.61 14.37 0.31
CA ALA A 494 -27.89 15.31 -0.54
C ALA A 494 -26.37 15.39 -0.26
N GLY A 495 -25.89 14.85 0.87
CA GLY A 495 -24.47 14.96 1.26
C GLY A 495 -23.61 13.94 0.51
N ALA A 496 -22.74 14.39 -0.39
CA ALA A 496 -21.77 13.52 -1.07
C ALA A 496 -20.53 13.32 -0.20
N ALA A 497 -19.97 12.11 -0.18
CA ALA A 497 -18.64 11.88 0.37
C ALA A 497 -17.62 12.11 -0.74
N GLN A 498 -16.99 13.28 -0.74
CA GLN A 498 -15.95 13.64 -1.71
C GLN A 498 -14.67 12.82 -1.48
N HIS A 499 -14.40 12.44 -0.24
CA HIS A 499 -13.28 11.62 0.19
C HIS A 499 -13.70 10.81 1.42
N PHE A 500 -13.33 9.52 1.44
CA PHE A 500 -13.54 8.63 2.57
C PHE A 500 -12.51 7.50 2.55
N VAL A 501 -12.26 6.90 3.70
CA VAL A 501 -11.33 5.77 3.84
C VAL A 501 -12.03 4.59 4.48
N VAL A 502 -11.87 3.40 3.89
CA VAL A 502 -12.32 2.14 4.50
C VAL A 502 -11.13 1.43 5.13
N THR A 503 -11.25 1.07 6.40
CA THR A 503 -10.23 0.29 7.12
C THR A 503 -10.68 -1.15 7.28
N PHE A 504 -9.70 -2.06 7.31
CA PHE A 504 -9.92 -3.49 7.48
C PHE A 504 -8.99 -4.06 8.56
N HIS A 505 -9.55 -4.88 9.43
CA HIS A 505 -8.82 -5.62 10.45
C HIS A 505 -9.34 -7.07 10.52
N ALA A 506 -8.45 -7.98 10.87
CA ALA A 506 -8.77 -9.37 11.19
C ALA A 506 -8.36 -9.70 12.64
N LYS A 507 -9.33 -9.93 13.53
CA LYS A 507 -9.04 -10.39 14.91
C LYS A 507 -8.95 -11.91 14.95
N GLY A 508 -7.81 -12.44 15.40
CA GLY A 508 -7.55 -13.88 15.52
C GLY A 508 -8.26 -14.60 16.67
N PHE A 509 -9.36 -14.04 17.19
CA PHE A 509 -10.20 -14.68 18.21
C PHE A 509 -11.68 -14.41 17.95
N ALA A 510 -12.54 -15.32 18.44
CA ALA A 510 -13.98 -15.15 18.38
C ALA A 510 -14.47 -14.24 19.50
N GLY A 511 -14.51 -12.93 19.26
CA GLY A 511 -15.12 -11.96 20.18
C GLY A 511 -16.62 -11.79 19.90
N THR A 512 -17.43 -11.67 20.96
CA THR A 512 -18.84 -11.28 20.81
C THR A 512 -19.06 -9.78 20.76
N GLN A 513 -18.12 -8.97 21.28
CA GLN A 513 -18.26 -7.51 21.40
C GLN A 513 -16.96 -6.83 20.93
N PHE A 514 -16.97 -6.24 19.75
CA PHE A 514 -15.87 -5.39 19.26
C PHE A 514 -16.27 -3.91 19.34
N GLN A 515 -15.34 -3.06 19.75
CA GLN A 515 -15.52 -1.63 19.96
C GLN A 515 -14.54 -0.78 19.14
N TYR A 516 -15.03 0.31 18.58
CA TYR A 516 -14.20 1.30 17.89
C TYR A 516 -13.58 2.30 18.90
N PRO A 517 -12.33 2.77 18.71
CA PRO A 517 -11.39 2.38 17.67
C PRO A 517 -10.57 1.12 18.03
N GLY A 518 -10.50 0.72 19.29
CA GLY A 518 -9.50 -0.25 19.77
C GLY A 518 -9.49 -1.62 19.09
N ASP A 519 -10.63 -2.08 18.56
CA ASP A 519 -10.69 -3.32 17.78
C ASP A 519 -10.48 -3.12 16.28
N PHE A 520 -10.56 -1.90 15.77
CA PHE A 520 -10.48 -1.59 14.34
C PHE A 520 -9.12 -1.01 13.96
N LEU A 521 -8.53 -0.19 14.84
CA LEU A 521 -7.29 0.54 14.64
C LEU A 521 -6.25 0.19 15.73
N PRO A 522 -4.95 0.14 15.41
CA PRO A 522 -4.31 0.08 14.08
C PRO A 522 -4.92 -0.97 13.15
N CYS A 523 -5.02 -0.70 11.86
CA CYS A 523 -5.61 -1.61 10.87
C CYS A 523 -4.55 -2.44 10.12
N ILE A 524 -5.01 -3.52 9.48
CA ILE A 524 -4.17 -4.34 8.58
C ILE A 524 -4.03 -3.65 7.22
N ALA A 525 -5.14 -3.13 6.71
CA ALA A 525 -5.20 -2.43 5.44
C ALA A 525 -6.24 -1.30 5.50
N ALA A 526 -6.01 -0.26 4.71
CA ALA A 526 -6.97 0.82 4.47
C ALA A 526 -7.01 1.13 2.98
N ARG A 527 -8.10 1.76 2.52
CA ARG A 527 -8.24 2.25 1.15
C ARG A 527 -8.93 3.60 1.10
N ALA A 528 -8.24 4.59 0.53
CA ALA A 528 -8.80 5.90 0.26
C ALA A 528 -9.62 5.86 -1.04
N GLU A 529 -10.83 6.40 -0.98
CA GLU A 529 -11.80 6.42 -2.06
C GLU A 529 -12.46 7.80 -2.14
N PHE A 530 -13.03 8.11 -3.30
CA PHE A 530 -13.53 9.45 -3.61
C PHE A 530 -14.91 9.38 -4.27
N ASP A 531 -15.59 10.53 -4.21
CA ASP A 531 -16.75 10.82 -5.04
C ASP A 531 -17.88 9.76 -4.93
N LEU A 532 -18.36 9.54 -3.71
CA LEU A 532 -19.53 8.71 -3.42
C LEU A 532 -20.79 9.57 -3.24
N ALA A 533 -21.58 9.66 -4.31
CA ALA A 533 -22.79 10.46 -4.37
C ALA A 533 -23.90 9.96 -3.41
N PRO A 534 -24.81 10.85 -2.98
CA PRO A 534 -25.99 10.49 -2.19
C PRO A 534 -26.80 9.34 -2.83
N GLY A 535 -27.20 8.35 -2.03
CA GLY A 535 -27.98 7.19 -2.48
C GLY A 535 -27.19 6.15 -3.29
N THR A 536 -25.88 6.34 -3.50
CA THR A 536 -25.06 5.41 -4.29
C THR A 536 -24.25 4.45 -3.42
N THR A 537 -23.58 3.49 -4.07
CA THR A 537 -22.83 2.41 -3.43
C THR A 537 -21.48 2.21 -4.13
N ARG A 538 -20.43 1.89 -3.38
CA ARG A 538 -19.09 1.53 -3.88
C ARG A 538 -18.62 0.22 -3.25
N ILE A 539 -17.96 -0.62 -4.02
CA ILE A 539 -17.17 -1.75 -3.49
C ILE A 539 -15.73 -1.26 -3.36
N VAL A 540 -15.17 -1.40 -2.17
CA VAL A 540 -13.81 -1.01 -1.82
C VAL A 540 -13.00 -2.27 -1.52
N THR A 541 -11.83 -2.39 -2.12
CA THR A 541 -11.00 -3.60 -2.09
C THR A 541 -9.60 -3.31 -1.58
N ALA A 542 -9.13 -4.07 -0.58
CA ALA A 542 -7.79 -3.93 -0.02
C ALA A 542 -7.06 -5.26 0.06
N ARG A 543 -5.76 -5.28 -0.26
CA ARG A 543 -4.94 -6.49 -0.13
C ARG A 543 -4.75 -6.85 1.35
N TRP A 544 -4.91 -8.12 1.67
CA TRP A 544 -4.52 -8.76 2.92
C TRP A 544 -3.21 -9.52 2.70
N PRO A 545 -2.06 -8.98 3.17
CA PRO A 545 -0.77 -9.59 2.90
C PRO A 545 -0.66 -11.00 3.45
N ARG A 546 -0.10 -11.94 2.69
CA ARG A 546 0.10 -13.35 3.07
C ARG A 546 0.69 -13.58 4.46
N ALA A 547 1.59 -12.68 4.89
CA ALA A 547 2.26 -12.77 6.18
C ALA A 547 1.33 -12.45 7.37
N LEU A 548 0.22 -11.77 7.12
CA LEU A 548 -0.77 -11.35 8.10
C LEU A 548 -2.06 -12.19 8.02
N VAL A 549 -2.15 -13.15 7.10
CA VAL A 549 -3.27 -14.08 7.01
C VAL A 549 -3.10 -15.14 8.12
N PRO A 550 -4.07 -15.29 9.03
CA PRO A 550 -4.05 -16.30 10.08
C PRO A 550 -3.94 -17.72 9.50
N GLY A 551 -3.25 -18.60 10.23
CA GLY A 551 -3.10 -19.98 9.80
C GLY A 551 -4.41 -20.75 9.76
N GLU A 552 -4.41 -21.86 9.03
CA GLU A 552 -5.57 -22.75 8.92
C GLU A 552 -6.12 -23.14 10.30
N GLY A 553 -7.45 -23.15 10.42
CA GLY A 553 -8.10 -23.50 11.67
C GLY A 553 -7.96 -22.48 12.80
N THR A 554 -7.74 -21.22 12.46
CA THR A 554 -7.95 -20.10 13.36
C THR A 554 -9.33 -19.50 13.11
N HIS A 555 -10.01 -19.11 14.18
CA HIS A 555 -11.20 -18.27 14.04
C HIS A 555 -10.76 -16.85 13.83
N THR A 556 -11.28 -16.23 12.77
CA THR A 556 -11.00 -14.83 12.47
C THR A 556 -12.29 -14.03 12.35
N CYS A 557 -12.33 -12.85 12.97
CA CYS A 557 -13.37 -11.86 12.74
C CYS A 557 -12.82 -10.76 11.83
N LEU A 558 -13.41 -10.61 10.65
CA LEU A 558 -13.22 -9.45 9.78
C LEU A 558 -14.00 -8.27 10.36
N LEU A 559 -13.31 -7.15 10.53
CA LEU A 559 -13.86 -5.89 10.99
C LEU A 559 -13.56 -4.82 9.93
N ALA A 560 -14.54 -3.96 9.66
CA ALA A 560 -14.34 -2.81 8.80
C ALA A 560 -14.98 -1.55 9.38
N SER A 561 -14.32 -0.41 9.16
CA SER A 561 -14.90 0.90 9.45
C SER A 561 -14.81 1.81 8.22
N VAL A 562 -15.84 2.62 7.99
CA VAL A 562 -15.78 3.71 7.00
C VAL A 562 -15.62 5.05 7.72
N ILE A 563 -14.64 5.84 7.29
CA ILE A 563 -14.21 7.08 7.94
C ILE A 563 -14.29 8.19 6.90
N SER A 564 -15.03 9.26 7.19
CA SER A 564 -15.16 10.44 6.34
C SER A 564 -15.21 11.69 7.21
N ARG A 565 -14.79 12.82 6.64
CA ARG A 565 -14.97 14.11 7.29
C ARG A 565 -16.44 14.35 7.64
N PHE A 566 -16.69 14.73 8.90
CA PHE A 566 -18.01 14.89 9.53
C PHE A 566 -18.88 13.63 9.63
N ASP A 567 -18.35 12.46 9.29
CA ASP A 567 -19.00 11.16 9.43
C ASP A 567 -17.99 10.10 9.87
N ASN A 568 -17.36 10.38 11.02
CA ASN A 568 -16.39 9.50 11.66
C ASN A 568 -17.09 8.51 12.60
N PRO A 569 -16.67 7.23 12.67
CA PRO A 569 -17.20 6.31 13.68
C PRO A 569 -16.97 6.85 15.10
N VAL A 570 -18.00 6.83 15.93
CA VAL A 570 -17.93 7.35 17.30
C VAL A 570 -17.15 6.39 18.23
N PRO A 571 -16.16 6.88 19.01
CA PRO A 571 -15.43 6.06 19.97
C PRO A 571 -16.32 5.35 21.01
N SER A 572 -15.87 4.20 21.48
CA SER A 572 -16.55 3.32 22.44
C SER A 572 -17.88 2.73 21.96
N ARG A 573 -18.21 2.84 20.67
CA ARG A 573 -19.37 2.19 20.07
C ARG A 573 -19.03 0.78 19.62
N HIS A 574 -19.99 -0.12 19.82
CA HIS A 574 -19.96 -1.44 19.23
C HIS A 574 -20.47 -1.42 17.79
N VAL A 575 -20.23 -2.51 17.05
CA VAL A 575 -20.71 -2.69 15.67
C VAL A 575 -22.20 -2.37 15.53
N TRP A 576 -23.05 -2.93 16.41
CA TRP A 576 -24.51 -2.72 16.37
C TRP A 576 -24.98 -1.34 16.86
N GLU A 577 -24.05 -0.44 17.19
CA GLU A 577 -24.32 0.89 17.73
C GLU A 577 -23.83 2.03 16.83
N HIS A 578 -23.30 1.71 15.65
CA HIS A 578 -22.90 2.69 14.66
C HIS A 578 -22.86 2.09 13.25
N ASN A 579 -23.54 2.73 12.30
CA ASN A 579 -23.68 2.24 10.92
C ASN A 579 -22.38 2.28 10.09
N ASN A 580 -21.39 3.09 10.47
CA ASN A 580 -20.04 3.08 9.89
C ASN A 580 -19.19 1.86 10.26
N LEU A 581 -19.66 0.97 11.13
CA LEU A 581 -18.93 -0.22 11.59
C LEU A 581 -19.61 -1.49 11.06
N ALA A 582 -18.82 -2.47 10.65
CA ALA A 582 -19.34 -3.79 10.28
C ALA A 582 -18.40 -4.92 10.73
N GLN A 583 -19.00 -6.09 10.94
CA GLN A 583 -18.29 -7.31 11.30
C GLN A 583 -18.74 -8.49 10.44
N LYS A 584 -17.79 -9.38 10.14
CA LYS A 584 -18.07 -10.71 9.61
C LYS A 584 -17.19 -11.78 10.26
N ASN A 585 -17.80 -12.80 10.84
CA ASN A 585 -17.04 -13.98 11.28
C ASN A 585 -16.65 -14.87 10.09
N LEU A 586 -15.41 -15.35 10.10
CA LEU A 586 -14.81 -16.14 9.02
C LEU A 586 -14.66 -17.64 9.37
N THR A 587 -15.45 -18.17 10.31
CA THR A 587 -15.33 -19.58 10.75
C THR A 587 -15.95 -20.53 9.72
N VAL A 588 -15.09 -21.18 8.94
CA VAL A 588 -15.46 -22.31 8.09
C VAL A 588 -14.52 -23.46 8.43
N VAL A 589 -15.05 -24.58 8.91
CA VAL A 589 -14.25 -25.76 9.28
C VAL A 589 -14.83 -27.01 8.64
N ASP A 590 -13.99 -27.89 8.14
CA ASP A 590 -14.41 -29.20 7.65
C ASP A 590 -14.32 -30.24 8.78
N LEU A 591 -15.42 -30.95 9.03
CA LEU A 591 -15.49 -31.99 10.06
C LEU A 591 -16.16 -33.26 9.52
N HIS A 592 -15.72 -34.42 10.02
CA HIS A 592 -16.37 -35.70 9.72
C HIS A 592 -17.57 -35.95 10.65
N PRO A 593 -18.53 -36.79 10.25
CA PRO A 593 -19.58 -37.26 11.16
C PRO A 593 -18.99 -37.83 12.46
N ASN A 594 -19.67 -37.60 13.59
CA ASN A 594 -19.23 -38.03 14.93
C ASN A 594 -17.91 -37.40 15.44
N THR A 595 -17.51 -36.25 14.88
CA THR A 595 -16.41 -35.41 15.38
C THR A 595 -16.94 -34.10 15.97
N TYR A 596 -16.07 -33.34 16.63
CA TYR A 596 -16.44 -32.03 17.19
C TYR A 596 -15.36 -30.97 16.97
N LEU A 597 -15.80 -29.72 16.94
CA LEU A 597 -14.98 -28.50 17.03
C LEU A 597 -15.21 -27.86 18.39
N ILE A 598 -14.17 -27.35 19.02
CA ILE A 598 -14.24 -26.45 20.18
C ILE A 598 -13.70 -25.10 19.72
N LEU A 599 -14.57 -24.10 19.67
CA LEU A 599 -14.20 -22.73 19.34
C LEU A 599 -14.00 -21.93 20.64
N PRO A 600 -12.80 -21.42 20.93
CA PRO A 600 -12.61 -20.47 22.03
C PRO A 600 -13.31 -19.15 21.71
N VAL A 601 -14.30 -18.77 22.53
CA VAL A 601 -15.10 -17.55 22.39
C VAL A 601 -14.88 -16.65 23.59
N VAL A 602 -14.55 -15.39 23.33
CA VAL A 602 -14.48 -14.34 24.33
C VAL A 602 -15.86 -13.70 24.44
N ILE A 603 -16.48 -13.85 25.61
CA ILE A 603 -17.68 -13.11 26.00
C ILE A 603 -17.28 -11.96 26.93
N ALA A 604 -17.83 -10.78 26.70
CA ALA A 604 -17.46 -9.58 27.42
C ALA A 604 -18.68 -8.81 27.92
N ASN A 605 -18.45 -7.95 28.91
CA ASN A 605 -19.41 -6.99 29.39
C ASN A 605 -18.68 -5.68 29.70
N TRP A 606 -18.59 -4.79 28.72
CA TRP A 606 -17.89 -3.51 28.85
C TRP A 606 -18.79 -2.35 29.28
N ASP A 607 -20.05 -2.61 29.65
CA ASP A 607 -21.02 -1.56 29.92
C ASP A 607 -21.82 -1.83 31.20
N VAL A 608 -21.74 -0.89 32.15
CA VAL A 608 -22.49 -0.91 33.41
C VAL A 608 -24.00 -1.03 33.21
N ARG A 609 -24.53 -0.52 32.10
CA ARG A 609 -25.98 -0.54 31.77
C ARG A 609 -26.48 -1.96 31.53
N TYR A 610 -25.62 -2.88 31.08
CA TYR A 610 -25.99 -4.28 30.86
C TYR A 610 -26.12 -5.08 32.16
N LYS A 611 -25.78 -4.48 33.31
CA LYS A 611 -25.72 -5.14 34.61
C LYS A 611 -24.86 -6.40 34.51
N ARG A 612 -25.21 -7.50 35.20
CA ARG A 612 -24.40 -8.72 35.22
C ARG A 612 -25.04 -9.96 34.62
N LYS A 613 -26.33 -9.93 34.23
CA LYS A 613 -27.06 -11.13 33.80
C LYS A 613 -27.25 -11.19 32.29
N PHE A 614 -26.78 -12.28 31.69
CA PHE A 614 -26.84 -12.54 30.25
C PHE A 614 -27.45 -13.90 29.94
N LEU A 615 -27.96 -14.05 28.72
CA LEU A 615 -28.27 -15.35 28.13
C LEU A 615 -27.30 -15.59 26.96
N LEU A 616 -26.63 -16.73 26.98
CA LEU A 616 -25.92 -17.26 25.83
C LEU A 616 -26.89 -18.15 25.06
N GLU A 617 -27.07 -17.91 23.77
CA GLU A 617 -28.07 -18.59 22.95
C GLU A 617 -27.43 -19.20 21.70
N VAL A 618 -27.87 -20.39 21.31
CA VAL A 618 -27.53 -21.00 20.01
C VAL A 618 -28.73 -20.90 19.09
N ILE A 619 -28.63 -20.06 18.07
CA ILE A 619 -29.63 -19.92 17.01
C ILE A 619 -29.25 -20.87 15.88
N ARG A 620 -30.16 -21.79 15.55
CA ARG A 620 -29.98 -22.75 14.46
C ARG A 620 -30.48 -22.11 13.17
N VAL A 621 -29.63 -22.02 12.16
CA VAL A 621 -30.00 -21.45 10.85
C VAL A 621 -30.88 -22.46 10.09
N HIS A 622 -31.85 -21.96 9.32
CA HIS A 622 -32.67 -22.78 8.43
C HIS A 622 -31.78 -23.61 7.48
N ASP A 623 -32.16 -24.85 7.18
CA ASP A 623 -31.40 -25.80 6.36
C ASP A 623 -30.05 -26.30 6.91
N SER A 624 -29.73 -25.97 8.16
CA SER A 624 -28.55 -26.50 8.86
C SER A 624 -28.70 -27.99 9.19
N ALA A 625 -27.66 -28.79 8.93
CA ALA A 625 -27.65 -30.20 9.29
C ALA A 625 -27.72 -30.42 10.82
N PRO A 626 -28.19 -31.58 11.31
CA PRO A 626 -28.30 -31.85 12.74
C PRO A 626 -26.96 -31.77 13.48
N PHE A 627 -26.93 -31.01 14.58
CA PHE A 627 -25.76 -30.86 15.44
C PHE A 627 -26.15 -30.68 16.92
N THR A 628 -25.23 -30.98 17.83
CA THR A 628 -25.34 -30.59 19.24
C THR A 628 -24.30 -29.54 19.59
N ALA A 629 -24.64 -28.65 20.53
CA ALA A 629 -23.74 -27.61 20.99
C ALA A 629 -23.69 -27.60 22.52
N SER A 630 -22.52 -27.26 23.06
CA SER A 630 -22.28 -27.14 24.49
C SER A 630 -21.22 -26.08 24.77
N LEU A 631 -21.18 -25.60 26.02
CA LEU A 631 -20.12 -24.74 26.51
C LEU A 631 -19.17 -25.53 27.40
N ILE A 632 -17.87 -25.27 27.25
CA ILE A 632 -16.78 -25.87 28.02
C ILE A 632 -16.04 -24.78 28.77
N HIS A 633 -15.72 -25.05 30.03
CA HIS A 633 -14.84 -24.20 30.82
C HIS A 633 -14.20 -24.95 31.98
N THR A 634 -13.06 -24.47 32.46
CA THR A 634 -12.29 -25.09 33.55
C THR A 634 -12.97 -24.99 34.91
N MET A 635 -13.65 -23.88 35.17
CA MET A 635 -14.43 -23.62 36.40
C MET A 635 -15.92 -23.98 36.23
N PRO A 636 -16.49 -24.93 36.99
CA PRO A 636 -17.91 -25.29 36.91
C PRO A 636 -18.86 -24.21 37.45
N GLU A 637 -18.38 -23.33 38.32
CA GLU A 637 -19.18 -22.30 39.01
C GLU A 637 -19.85 -21.33 38.03
N ILE A 638 -19.25 -21.14 36.86
CA ILE A 638 -19.77 -20.26 35.83
C ILE A 638 -21.15 -20.74 35.32
N PHE A 639 -21.42 -22.05 35.39
CA PHE A 639 -22.67 -22.66 34.91
C PHE A 639 -23.75 -22.70 35.99
N ARG A 640 -23.51 -22.12 37.17
CA ARG A 640 -24.45 -22.12 38.31
C ARG A 640 -25.84 -21.60 37.91
N ASP A 641 -25.87 -20.56 37.07
CA ASP A 641 -27.12 -19.94 36.62
C ASP A 641 -27.71 -20.59 35.37
N ALA A 642 -26.98 -21.49 34.70
CA ALA A 642 -27.34 -22.05 33.41
C ALA A 642 -28.56 -22.99 33.44
N ARG A 643 -29.03 -23.37 34.64
CA ARG A 643 -30.14 -24.32 34.88
C ARG A 643 -29.95 -25.69 34.21
N VAL A 644 -28.71 -26.02 33.84
CA VAL A 644 -28.28 -27.32 33.32
C VAL A 644 -27.16 -27.82 34.23
N LYS A 645 -27.19 -29.10 34.61
CA LYS A 645 -26.13 -29.69 35.44
C LYS A 645 -24.87 -29.89 34.59
N PRO A 646 -23.76 -29.15 34.83
CA PRO A 646 -22.53 -29.35 34.09
C PRO A 646 -21.95 -30.74 34.41
N LYS A 647 -21.32 -31.37 33.43
CA LYS A 647 -20.67 -32.68 33.57
C LYS A 647 -19.17 -32.52 33.37
N PRO A 648 -18.32 -33.34 34.02
CA PRO A 648 -16.90 -33.37 33.69
C PRO A 648 -16.70 -33.65 32.20
N PHE A 649 -15.91 -32.81 31.53
CA PHE A 649 -15.51 -32.99 30.16
C PHE A 649 -14.18 -33.75 30.14
N THR A 650 -14.25 -35.04 29.80
CA THR A 650 -13.09 -35.91 29.67
C THR A 650 -12.99 -36.35 28.21
N PRO A 651 -12.27 -35.63 27.35
CA PRO A 651 -12.15 -35.96 25.94
C PRO A 651 -11.22 -37.17 25.69
N PHE A 652 -10.50 -37.63 26.72
CA PHE A 652 -9.54 -38.73 26.66
C PHE A 652 -10.15 -40.01 27.20
N VAL A 653 -10.28 -41.03 26.37
CA VAL A 653 -10.17 -42.42 26.84
C VAL A 653 -8.68 -42.61 27.14
N SER A 654 -8.32 -43.03 28.35
CA SER A 654 -6.93 -43.19 28.81
C SER A 654 -6.05 -43.88 27.77
N GLN A 655 -5.16 -43.13 27.10
CA GLN A 655 -4.01 -43.69 26.40
C GLN A 655 -2.73 -43.33 27.18
N PRO A 656 -1.72 -44.23 27.22
CA PRO A 656 -0.49 -43.97 27.96
C PRO A 656 0.24 -42.77 27.36
N GLY A 657 0.81 -41.92 28.22
CA GLY A 657 1.49 -40.69 27.82
C GLY A 657 2.52 -40.93 26.73
N HIS A 658 2.36 -40.23 25.60
CA HIS A 658 3.34 -40.23 24.52
C HIS A 658 4.54 -39.38 24.98
N THR A 659 5.69 -40.02 25.14
CA THR A 659 6.96 -39.34 25.37
C THR A 659 7.29 -38.51 24.13
N PRO A 660 7.55 -37.19 24.23
CA PRO A 660 7.85 -36.40 23.05
C PRO A 660 9.12 -36.90 22.37
N GLU A 661 9.03 -37.22 21.08
CA GLU A 661 10.19 -37.58 20.27
C GLU A 661 11.18 -36.42 20.23
N LYS A 662 12.42 -36.71 20.60
CA LYS A 662 13.54 -35.76 20.54
C LYS A 662 14.10 -35.80 19.12
N VAL A 663 14.05 -34.68 18.42
CA VAL A 663 14.79 -34.53 17.17
C VAL A 663 16.27 -34.41 17.52
N VAL A 664 17.07 -35.32 16.97
CA VAL A 664 18.54 -35.32 17.09
C VAL A 664 19.09 -34.46 15.96
N LEU A 665 19.82 -33.40 16.31
CA LEU A 665 20.56 -32.60 15.34
C LEU A 665 21.86 -33.30 14.94
N GLU A 666 22.36 -33.02 13.73
CA GLU A 666 23.62 -33.59 13.20
C GLU A 666 24.88 -33.22 14.02
N CYS A 667 24.76 -32.30 14.99
CA CYS A 667 25.82 -31.97 15.96
C CYS A 667 25.71 -32.72 17.31
N GLY A 668 24.78 -33.67 17.45
CA GLY A 668 24.58 -34.45 18.69
C GLY A 668 23.75 -33.76 19.78
N GLY A 669 23.21 -32.56 19.53
CA GLY A 669 22.29 -31.86 20.42
C GLY A 669 20.82 -32.26 20.25
N HIS A 670 20.02 -32.14 21.31
CA HIS A 670 18.58 -32.39 21.29
C HIS A 670 17.79 -31.08 21.45
N ILE A 671 16.75 -30.89 20.62
CA ILE A 671 15.75 -29.83 20.83
C ILE A 671 14.36 -30.44 21.05
N SER A 672 13.58 -29.86 21.96
CA SER A 672 12.17 -30.24 22.14
C SER A 672 11.34 -29.72 20.97
N GLY A 673 10.88 -30.61 20.08
CA GLY A 673 10.16 -30.27 18.85
C GLY A 673 8.74 -29.71 19.03
N ALA A 674 8.26 -29.46 20.26
CA ALA A 674 6.84 -29.22 20.53
C ALA A 674 6.40 -27.74 20.55
N LYS A 675 7.31 -26.75 20.59
CA LYS A 675 6.92 -25.36 20.88
C LYS A 675 6.35 -24.55 19.71
N TYR A 676 6.49 -25.00 18.46
CA TYR A 676 6.08 -24.22 17.28
C TYR A 676 4.95 -24.85 16.44
N ALA A 677 4.64 -26.15 16.60
CA ALA A 677 3.62 -26.84 15.79
C ALA A 677 2.15 -26.60 16.24
N SER A 678 1.92 -25.88 17.34
CA SER A 678 0.59 -25.72 17.96
C SER A 678 -0.10 -24.39 17.67
N ARG A 679 0.54 -23.42 16.99
CA ARG A 679 0.03 -22.04 16.90
C ARG A 679 -1.18 -21.86 15.96
N ASN A 680 -1.43 -22.77 15.02
CA ASN A 680 -2.44 -22.60 13.96
C ASN A 680 -3.20 -23.91 13.69
N ARG A 681 -3.85 -24.51 14.70
CA ARG A 681 -4.67 -25.71 14.51
C ARG A 681 -6.00 -25.54 15.24
N ASN A 682 -7.11 -25.88 14.56
CA ASN A 682 -8.45 -25.94 15.18
C ASN A 682 -8.43 -26.90 16.38
N ILE A 683 -9.13 -26.56 17.46
CA ILE A 683 -9.34 -27.49 18.58
C ILE A 683 -10.46 -28.44 18.17
N THR A 684 -10.12 -29.61 17.65
CA THR A 684 -11.07 -30.64 17.22
C THR A 684 -10.88 -31.92 18.00
N SER A 685 -11.77 -32.90 17.80
CA SER A 685 -11.57 -34.26 18.32
C SER A 685 -10.28 -34.92 17.84
N ALA A 686 -9.65 -34.44 16.75
CA ALA A 686 -8.38 -34.95 16.23
C ALA A 686 -7.14 -34.28 16.84
N THR A 687 -7.31 -33.25 17.69
CA THR A 687 -6.20 -32.51 18.33
C THR A 687 -6.31 -32.59 19.87
N PRO A 688 -6.18 -33.78 20.46
CA PRO A 688 -6.33 -34.00 21.90
C PRO A 688 -5.32 -33.19 22.74
N ASP A 689 -4.12 -32.97 22.22
CA ASP A 689 -3.07 -32.17 22.84
C ASP A 689 -3.49 -30.70 23.06
N LEU A 690 -4.16 -30.08 22.08
CA LEU A 690 -4.65 -28.70 22.19
C LEU A 690 -5.80 -28.60 23.18
N ILE A 691 -6.66 -29.62 23.24
CA ILE A 691 -7.75 -29.66 24.22
C ILE A 691 -7.16 -29.72 25.63
N GLN A 692 -6.17 -30.58 25.87
CA GLN A 692 -5.50 -30.69 27.17
C GLN A 692 -4.83 -29.36 27.57
N ALA A 693 -4.21 -28.67 26.61
CA ALA A 693 -3.52 -27.42 26.88
C ALA A 693 -4.47 -26.23 27.17
N ARG A 694 -5.63 -26.18 26.53
CA ARG A 694 -6.57 -25.03 26.60
C ARG A 694 -7.74 -25.24 27.56
N PHE A 695 -8.18 -26.47 27.71
CA PHE A 695 -9.32 -26.86 28.55
C PHE A 695 -8.95 -28.06 29.45
N PRO A 696 -7.86 -27.97 30.26
CA PRO A 696 -7.52 -29.03 31.20
C PRO A 696 -8.64 -29.20 32.22
N GLN A 697 -9.02 -30.44 32.54
CA GLN A 697 -10.00 -30.76 33.60
C GLN A 697 -11.24 -29.84 33.57
N SER A 698 -11.91 -29.77 32.42
CA SER A 698 -13.02 -28.84 32.20
C SER A 698 -14.39 -29.48 32.44
N TRP A 699 -15.42 -28.64 32.41
CA TRP A 699 -16.83 -29.00 32.59
C TRP A 699 -17.62 -28.58 31.36
N GLU A 700 -18.54 -29.45 30.93
CA GLU A 700 -19.39 -29.26 29.76
C GLU A 700 -20.85 -29.05 30.19
N ALA A 701 -21.46 -27.97 29.69
CA ALA A 701 -22.88 -27.67 29.83
C ALA A 701 -23.55 -27.64 28.44
N GLY A 702 -24.44 -28.60 28.18
CA GLY A 702 -25.12 -28.73 26.89
C GLY A 702 -26.26 -27.72 26.72
N PHE A 703 -26.41 -27.15 25.52
CA PHE A 703 -27.59 -26.38 25.18
C PHE A 703 -28.83 -27.30 25.06
N PRO A 704 -30.00 -26.87 25.56
CA PRO A 704 -31.24 -27.62 25.37
C PRO A 704 -31.53 -27.89 23.90
N THR A 705 -31.90 -29.13 23.57
CA THR A 705 -32.29 -29.53 22.21
C THR A 705 -33.78 -29.32 21.91
N LYS A 706 -34.58 -29.09 22.96
CA LYS A 706 -36.01 -28.76 22.89
C LYS A 706 -36.24 -27.37 23.50
N GLY A 707 -37.07 -26.54 22.85
CA GLY A 707 -37.30 -25.15 23.26
C GLY A 707 -36.15 -24.21 22.87
N ALA A 708 -36.06 -23.05 23.53
CA ALA A 708 -34.99 -22.09 23.25
C ALA A 708 -33.63 -22.58 23.80
N ALA A 709 -32.67 -22.80 22.92
CA ALA A 709 -31.31 -23.26 23.26
C ALA A 709 -30.51 -22.14 23.97
N ARG A 710 -30.78 -21.92 25.25
CA ARG A 710 -30.23 -20.82 26.05
C ARG A 710 -29.61 -21.30 27.36
N LEU A 711 -28.50 -20.68 27.75
CA LEU A 711 -27.85 -20.84 29.05
C LEU A 711 -27.70 -19.47 29.71
N ALA A 712 -28.23 -19.31 30.92
CA ALA A 712 -28.07 -18.06 31.67
C ALA A 712 -26.69 -17.99 32.33
N PHE A 713 -26.16 -16.78 32.41
CA PHE A 713 -24.80 -16.52 32.87
C PHE A 713 -24.69 -15.21 33.64
N ASP A 714 -23.69 -15.17 34.51
CA ASP A 714 -23.32 -13.99 35.28
C ASP A 714 -21.94 -13.47 34.82
N LEU A 715 -21.89 -12.23 34.35
CA LEU A 715 -20.67 -11.55 33.91
C LEU A 715 -20.70 -10.10 34.40
N PRO A 716 -19.92 -9.73 35.45
CA PRO A 716 -19.89 -8.37 35.97
C PRO A 716 -19.50 -7.32 34.92
N PRO A 717 -19.88 -6.04 35.09
CA PRO A 717 -19.38 -4.95 34.25
C PRO A 717 -17.85 -4.86 34.25
N PHE A 718 -17.30 -4.39 33.12
CA PHE A 718 -15.88 -4.29 32.81
C PHE A 718 -15.12 -5.61 32.99
N ASN A 719 -15.77 -6.71 32.61
CA ASN A 719 -15.20 -8.05 32.74
C ASN A 719 -15.39 -8.86 31.46
N GLN A 720 -14.49 -9.81 31.23
CA GLN A 720 -14.54 -10.73 30.10
C GLN A 720 -14.10 -12.12 30.54
N MET A 721 -14.56 -13.14 29.82
CA MET A 721 -14.12 -14.51 30.02
C MET A 721 -14.09 -15.28 28.71
N MET A 722 -13.24 -16.30 28.65
CA MET A 722 -13.13 -17.20 27.52
C MET A 722 -13.89 -18.49 27.83
N VAL A 723 -14.79 -18.90 26.93
CA VAL A 723 -15.52 -20.18 26.99
C VAL A 723 -15.25 -20.98 25.72
N GLY A 724 -15.20 -22.30 25.82
CA GLY A 724 -15.12 -23.19 24.65
C GLY A 724 -16.52 -23.52 24.13
N LEU A 725 -16.91 -22.97 22.98
CA LEU A 725 -18.12 -23.41 22.28
C LEU A 725 -17.84 -24.71 21.53
N LYS A 726 -18.29 -25.83 22.09
CA LYS A 726 -18.18 -27.14 21.45
C LYS A 726 -19.38 -27.39 20.54
N ILE A 727 -19.12 -27.76 19.30
CA ILE A 727 -20.11 -28.12 18.29
C ILE A 727 -19.79 -29.52 17.80
N SER A 728 -20.71 -30.46 18.01
CA SER A 728 -20.56 -31.86 17.61
C SER A 728 -21.40 -32.15 16.37
N VAL A 729 -20.76 -32.71 15.35
CA VAL A 729 -21.41 -33.18 14.13
C VAL A 729 -22.15 -34.48 14.44
N SER A 730 -23.44 -34.56 14.11
CA SER A 730 -24.21 -35.78 14.32
C SER A 730 -23.58 -36.96 13.58
N ARG A 731 -23.70 -38.17 14.15
CA ARG A 731 -23.36 -39.42 13.47
C ARG A 731 -24.14 -39.59 12.16
N ASP A 732 -25.35 -39.05 12.11
CA ASP A 732 -26.27 -39.19 10.97
C ASP A 732 -26.06 -38.11 9.90
N ALA A 733 -25.08 -37.20 10.08
CA ALA A 733 -24.74 -36.19 9.10
C ALA A 733 -24.11 -36.83 7.85
N LYS A 734 -24.56 -36.40 6.67
CA LYS A 734 -24.07 -36.90 5.38
C LYS A 734 -22.97 -35.98 4.83
N PRO A 735 -21.91 -36.53 4.20
CA PRO A 735 -20.93 -35.72 3.50
C PRO A 735 -21.57 -34.77 2.48
N GLY A 736 -21.07 -33.54 2.42
CA GLY A 736 -21.62 -32.46 1.59
C GLY A 736 -22.73 -31.64 2.26
N GLN A 737 -23.23 -32.04 3.44
CA GLN A 737 -24.09 -31.20 4.26
C GLN A 737 -23.31 -30.06 4.93
N VAL A 738 -24.01 -28.99 5.29
CA VAL A 738 -23.43 -27.82 5.98
C VAL A 738 -24.16 -27.59 7.29
N ILE A 739 -23.42 -27.41 8.37
CA ILE A 739 -23.94 -26.95 9.67
C ILE A 739 -23.69 -25.45 9.77
N ARG A 740 -24.75 -24.69 9.99
CA ARG A 740 -24.72 -23.25 10.26
C ARG A 740 -25.42 -22.93 11.57
N LEU A 741 -24.78 -22.10 12.40
CA LEU A 741 -25.36 -21.62 13.66
C LEU A 741 -24.85 -20.22 14.01
N HIS A 742 -25.64 -19.49 14.80
CA HIS A 742 -25.18 -18.29 15.49
C HIS A 742 -25.12 -18.56 16.99
N PHE A 743 -24.02 -18.16 17.61
CA PHE A 743 -23.88 -18.13 19.07
C PHE A 743 -23.94 -16.67 19.50
N VAL A 744 -24.95 -16.33 20.32
CA VAL A 744 -25.26 -14.93 20.64
C VAL A 744 -25.31 -14.70 22.14
N GLN A 745 -24.95 -13.49 22.54
CA GLN A 745 -25.02 -12.99 23.90
C GLN A 745 -26.14 -11.97 24.00
N ARG A 746 -27.15 -12.24 24.83
CA ARG A 746 -28.29 -11.34 25.08
C ARG A 746 -28.17 -10.73 26.46
N SER A 747 -28.26 -9.41 26.55
CA SER A 747 -28.37 -8.72 27.83
C SER A 747 -29.81 -8.82 28.34
N LEU A 748 -30.00 -9.32 29.56
CA LEU A 748 -31.33 -9.33 30.18
C LEU A 748 -31.80 -7.93 30.58
N ALA A 749 -30.86 -7.06 30.97
CA ALA A 749 -31.16 -5.68 31.33
C ALA A 749 -31.60 -4.86 30.11
N ALA A 750 -30.85 -4.93 29.00
CA ALA A 750 -31.16 -4.19 27.78
C ALA A 750 -32.19 -4.90 26.88
N LYS A 751 -32.57 -6.14 27.20
CA LYS A 751 -33.51 -6.98 26.44
C LYS A 751 -33.16 -7.15 24.96
N ARG A 752 -31.88 -7.04 24.60
CA ARG A 752 -31.37 -7.11 23.22
C ARG A 752 -30.14 -8.00 23.11
N ILE A 753 -29.84 -8.44 21.89
CA ILE A 753 -28.57 -9.08 21.57
C ILE A 753 -27.48 -8.01 21.63
N VAL A 754 -26.39 -8.31 22.32
CA VAL A 754 -25.24 -7.43 22.54
C VAL A 754 -23.95 -8.20 22.25
N GLY A 755 -24.04 -9.19 21.37
CA GLY A 755 -22.89 -9.94 20.94
C GLY A 755 -23.26 -11.16 20.13
N GLY A 756 -22.41 -11.51 19.16
CA GLY A 756 -22.66 -12.70 18.38
C GLY A 756 -21.47 -13.15 17.55
N ILE A 757 -21.49 -14.44 17.23
CA ILE A 757 -20.60 -15.08 16.28
C ILE A 757 -21.41 -15.99 15.35
N ALA A 758 -21.04 -16.06 14.09
CA ALA A 758 -21.51 -17.07 13.14
C ALA A 758 -20.46 -18.17 12.98
N VAL A 759 -20.91 -19.42 12.90
CA VAL A 759 -20.05 -20.59 12.63
C VAL A 759 -20.65 -21.40 11.49
N GLN A 760 -19.81 -21.73 10.50
CA GLN A 760 -20.10 -22.70 9.46
C GLN A 760 -19.17 -23.91 9.58
N ILE A 761 -19.72 -25.11 9.48
CA ILE A 761 -18.98 -26.37 9.40
C ILE A 761 -19.45 -27.12 8.15
N ASN A 762 -18.54 -27.54 7.28
CA ASN A 762 -18.88 -28.42 6.17
C ASN A 762 -18.62 -29.88 6.60
N VAL A 763 -19.57 -30.77 6.27
CA VAL A 763 -19.44 -32.20 6.61
C VAL A 763 -18.61 -32.88 5.52
N ALA A 764 -17.37 -33.23 5.84
CA ALA A 764 -16.40 -33.78 4.89
C ALA A 764 -16.63 -35.28 4.60
N LYS A 765 -16.31 -35.72 3.38
CA LYS A 765 -16.28 -37.14 2.99
C LYS A 765 -15.20 -37.87 3.81
N PRO A 766 -15.45 -39.07 4.34
CA PRO A 766 -14.39 -39.89 4.93
C PRO A 766 -13.26 -40.09 3.91
N LEU A 767 -12.01 -39.93 4.32
CA LEU A 767 -10.86 -40.29 3.48
C LEU A 767 -10.97 -41.78 3.11
N GLU A 768 -11.02 -42.10 1.82
CA GLU A 768 -10.81 -43.47 1.36
C GLU A 768 -9.42 -43.88 1.83
N LYS A 769 -9.35 -44.93 2.65
CA LYS A 769 -8.08 -45.57 2.95
C LYS A 769 -7.58 -46.19 1.64
N THR A 770 -6.59 -45.55 1.02
CA THR A 770 -5.73 -46.22 0.04
C THR A 770 -5.07 -47.38 0.77
N GLY A 771 -5.46 -48.60 0.41
CA GLY A 771 -4.84 -49.84 0.90
C GLY A 771 -3.46 -50.07 0.32
#